data_AF-A0A356FFA4-F1
#
_entry.id   AF-A0A356FFA4-F1
#
_cell.length_a   1.000
_cell.length_b   1.000
_cell.length_c   1.000
_cell.angle_alpha   90.00
_cell.angle_beta   90.00
_cell.angle_gamma   90.00
#
_symmetry.space_group_name_H-M   'P 1'
#
loop_
_entity.id
_entity.type
_entity.pdbx_description
1 polymer ?
#
loop_
_entity_poly.entity_id
_entity_poly.type
_entity_poly.pdbx_seq_one_letter_code
_entity_poly.pdbx_strand_id
1 'polypeptide(L)'
;MLAAVFFNGSLAAQETCEGAADIGIETVQGTTQGAPRGGESDCGRSDNSPSHWYRYTAAADASVTVSTCGSDYDTVLSVYSGCPAAEDNELGCNDDTCDLQSEVEFSVTEGQAYLVRVAGYRGRTGGYTLEVSSDGAGPGPGPGPGNCEDAADLTLDNRVEGSTAGRESTGSASCGSSSQSPDAIFRYVAEAPCLLVASTCSSGYDTVLSIHSECPPTNANQLACNDDACDLQSTIAYEVEAGTTYFIRIAGYNGASGDYSLELSCSDPPVEGEGADITISSMSGIRQMGRLGDVVALSMQSTICNIGSDAVDWYGNPDPRHPFLVFNLYRMLGGRLDQVGQSWAKHGFAASQTSGVCGPPCRTDGDGNLGPGCADIYGVSTNASQRTFGPRHEINPWTGAFTYAGSHIDTTSSRHDPVQHRLVVSDEDLDPESNPGARYFAELYTLSHDDSEHTNSLGWQEVDISGQPGGTWDFDFRQVMGNEGPALDAWEGGERTVIPESELVDDGRSYIDLHVSENEDGTYRYEYALYNLDMHRAVASLTIPVGEGVAISGIGFKAVQSADDGFNNEPWAATRDASGLTWSTSPVAEHPNSNPLGWGSLYNFWFDADAAPAEGSVTLGVYRTDLEGPSSFAGVSRVPGGGGAPPPPEGTIFRRGDTDGNGTVELTDAVLILGYLFQGSATPACLETADSDDNGKVDVSDAIRLLGWLFAGGEPLAPPGSEECGRDPTPGDEGECDYDANSC
;
A
#
# COMPACT_ATOMS: atom_id res chain seq x y z
N MET A 1 -3.51 -4.66 -36.58
CA MET A 1 -2.66 -5.81 -36.99
C MET A 1 -1.20 -5.41 -36.87
N LEU A 2 -0.63 -5.56 -35.68
CA LEU A 2 0.74 -6.06 -35.42
C LEU A 2 0.75 -6.35 -33.91
N ALA A 3 0.81 -7.63 -33.56
CA ALA A 3 0.80 -8.12 -32.19
C ALA A 3 2.23 -8.11 -31.65
N ALA A 4 2.41 -7.58 -30.43
CA ALA A 4 3.60 -7.79 -29.63
C ALA A 4 3.56 -9.22 -29.08
N VAL A 5 4.59 -10.00 -29.37
CA VAL A 5 4.83 -11.31 -28.77
C VAL A 5 5.83 -11.07 -27.64
N PHE A 6 5.40 -11.24 -26.39
CA PHE A 6 6.31 -11.36 -25.27
C PHE A 6 6.97 -12.75 -25.32
N PHE A 7 8.31 -12.78 -25.37
CA PHE A 7 9.08 -14.01 -25.19
C PHE A 7 9.34 -14.19 -23.68
N ASN A 8 8.74 -15.23 -23.09
CA ASN A 8 9.29 -15.87 -21.89
C ASN A 8 10.56 -16.63 -22.31
N GLY A 9 11.73 -16.08 -22.00
CA GLY A 9 13.00 -16.79 -22.14
C GLY A 9 13.64 -16.96 -20.77
N SER A 10 13.73 -18.19 -20.26
CA SER A 10 14.64 -18.51 -19.17
C SER A 10 16.08 -18.30 -19.67
N LEU A 11 16.91 -17.55 -18.95
CA LEU A 11 18.35 -17.50 -19.22
C LEU A 11 18.94 -18.90 -18.98
N ALA A 12 19.18 -19.65 -20.06
CA ALA A 12 19.83 -20.94 -19.98
C ALA A 12 21.32 -20.74 -19.69
N ALA A 13 21.81 -21.31 -18.59
CA ALA A 13 23.23 -21.40 -18.29
C ALA A 13 23.98 -22.17 -19.39
N GLN A 14 25.25 -21.80 -19.59
CA GLN A 14 26.01 -22.16 -20.80
C GLN A 14 27.12 -23.18 -20.53
N GLU A 15 27.58 -23.82 -21.61
CA GLU A 15 28.29 -25.10 -21.63
C GLU A 15 29.73 -25.11 -21.06
N THR A 16 30.34 -23.93 -20.84
CA THR A 16 31.73 -23.78 -20.34
C THR A 16 31.91 -22.46 -19.58
N CYS A 17 33.01 -22.30 -18.83
CA CYS A 17 33.34 -21.04 -18.15
C CYS A 17 33.50 -19.84 -19.11
N GLU A 18 33.90 -20.08 -20.37
CA GLU A 18 33.98 -19.03 -21.40
C GLU A 18 32.58 -18.57 -21.85
N GLY A 19 31.63 -19.51 -21.89
CA GLY A 19 30.25 -19.25 -22.32
C GLY A 19 29.32 -18.78 -21.21
N ALA A 20 29.76 -18.74 -19.95
CA ALA A 20 28.92 -18.53 -18.76
C ALA A 20 27.84 -17.44 -18.94
N ALA A 21 26.60 -17.77 -18.54
CA ALA A 21 25.46 -16.86 -18.63
C ALA A 21 25.57 -15.77 -17.57
N ASP A 22 25.31 -14.51 -17.95
CA ASP A 22 25.40 -13.40 -17.02
C ASP A 22 24.23 -13.44 -16.01
N ILE A 23 24.54 -13.21 -14.74
CA ILE A 23 23.59 -13.16 -13.61
C ILE A 23 23.88 -11.96 -12.71
N GLY A 24 22.83 -11.42 -12.09
CA GLY A 24 22.86 -10.35 -11.08
C GLY A 24 22.62 -10.87 -9.66
N ILE A 25 22.13 -9.98 -8.78
CA ILE A 25 21.52 -10.36 -7.50
C ILE A 25 20.09 -10.81 -7.81
N GLU A 26 19.90 -12.12 -7.93
CA GLU A 26 18.65 -12.72 -8.39
C GLU A 26 18.58 -14.19 -8.01
N THR A 27 17.41 -14.79 -8.24
CA THR A 27 17.20 -16.23 -8.10
C THR A 27 17.02 -16.87 -9.47
N VAL A 28 17.88 -17.83 -9.79
CA VAL A 28 17.88 -18.55 -11.07
C VAL A 28 17.53 -20.01 -10.86
N GLN A 29 16.61 -20.53 -11.65
CA GLN A 29 16.31 -21.97 -11.68
C GLN A 29 16.98 -22.66 -12.87
N GLY A 30 17.44 -23.89 -12.67
CA GLY A 30 18.06 -24.68 -13.72
C GLY A 30 18.10 -26.18 -13.42
N THR A 31 18.72 -26.96 -14.31
CA THR A 31 18.96 -28.38 -14.06
C THR A 31 20.30 -28.83 -14.62
N THR A 32 21.09 -29.52 -13.81
CA THR A 32 22.37 -30.12 -14.24
C THR A 32 22.16 -31.43 -15.00
N GLN A 33 20.92 -31.92 -15.13
CA GLN A 33 20.62 -33.12 -15.89
C GLN A 33 20.87 -32.90 -17.39
N GLY A 34 21.80 -33.68 -17.96
CA GLY A 34 22.18 -33.55 -19.37
C GLY A 34 23.19 -32.43 -19.65
N ALA A 35 23.64 -31.70 -18.63
CA ALA A 35 24.69 -30.69 -18.79
C ALA A 35 26.03 -31.32 -19.19
N PRO A 36 26.88 -30.62 -19.97
CA PRO A 36 28.24 -31.05 -20.23
C PRO A 36 29.03 -31.23 -18.93
N ARG A 37 29.96 -32.20 -18.94
CA ARG A 37 30.89 -32.42 -17.84
C ARG A 37 32.05 -31.46 -17.98
N GLY A 38 32.37 -30.71 -16.93
CA GLY A 38 33.50 -29.78 -16.93
C GLY A 38 33.67 -29.04 -15.61
N GLY A 39 34.85 -28.45 -15.43
CA GLY A 39 35.27 -27.79 -14.19
C GLY A 39 36.08 -28.70 -13.27
N GLU A 40 37.05 -28.09 -12.60
CA GLU A 40 37.90 -28.66 -11.54
C GLU A 40 37.64 -27.83 -10.28
N SER A 41 37.44 -28.50 -9.14
CA SER A 41 37.09 -27.82 -7.89
C SER A 41 37.63 -28.59 -6.70
N ASP A 42 38.09 -27.89 -5.66
CA ASP A 42 38.78 -28.52 -4.55
C ASP A 42 37.84 -29.29 -3.58
N CYS A 43 36.52 -29.15 -3.75
CA CYS A 43 35.51 -29.72 -2.86
C CYS A 43 34.42 -30.56 -3.59
N GLY A 44 33.65 -31.31 -2.80
CA GLY A 44 32.50 -32.10 -3.29
C GLY A 44 32.82 -33.26 -4.25
N ARG A 45 34.10 -33.56 -4.51
CA ARG A 45 34.55 -34.51 -5.54
C ARG A 45 33.81 -34.28 -6.87
N SER A 46 33.66 -33.01 -7.23
CA SER A 46 32.85 -32.57 -8.36
C SER A 46 33.63 -32.45 -9.67
N ASP A 47 34.88 -32.91 -9.70
CA ASP A 47 35.72 -32.93 -10.90
C ASP A 47 35.00 -33.66 -12.03
N ASN A 48 34.79 -32.97 -13.16
CA ASN A 48 34.06 -33.49 -14.31
C ASN A 48 32.62 -33.96 -14.01
N SER A 49 31.98 -33.42 -12.97
CA SER A 49 30.52 -33.46 -12.81
C SER A 49 29.83 -32.67 -13.93
N PRO A 50 28.61 -33.05 -14.34
CA PRO A 50 27.75 -32.17 -15.13
C PRO A 50 27.56 -30.84 -14.41
N SER A 51 27.74 -29.72 -15.11
CA SER A 51 27.74 -28.39 -14.46
C SER A 51 27.19 -27.30 -15.37
N HIS A 52 26.65 -26.28 -14.72
CA HIS A 52 26.26 -25.02 -15.34
C HIS A 52 27.14 -23.89 -14.84
N TRP A 53 27.42 -22.94 -15.75
CA TRP A 53 28.30 -21.81 -15.50
C TRP A 53 27.54 -20.50 -15.63
N TYR A 54 27.76 -19.65 -14.64
CA TYR A 54 27.25 -18.29 -14.59
C TYR A 54 28.36 -17.28 -14.37
N ARG A 55 28.16 -16.06 -14.86
CA ARG A 55 29.06 -14.93 -14.69
C ARG A 55 28.35 -13.87 -13.87
N TYR A 56 28.86 -13.60 -12.69
CA TYR A 56 28.44 -12.49 -11.86
C TYR A 56 29.42 -11.34 -12.06
N THR A 57 28.95 -10.20 -12.59
CA THR A 57 29.78 -8.98 -12.67
C THR A 57 29.39 -8.07 -11.52
N ALA A 58 30.34 -7.84 -10.61
CA ALA A 58 30.06 -7.08 -9.40
C ALA A 58 29.77 -5.61 -9.74
N ALA A 59 28.61 -5.13 -9.32
CA ALA A 59 28.21 -3.73 -9.50
C ALA A 59 28.90 -2.80 -8.48
N ALA A 60 29.45 -3.35 -7.40
CA ALA A 60 30.22 -2.67 -6.36
C ALA A 60 31.19 -3.67 -5.71
N ASP A 61 32.19 -3.19 -4.97
CA ASP A 61 32.86 -4.04 -3.97
C ASP A 61 31.77 -4.54 -2.99
N ALA A 62 31.76 -5.80 -2.54
CA ALA A 62 30.73 -6.31 -1.61
C ALA A 62 31.11 -7.68 -1.03
N SER A 63 30.37 -8.19 -0.04
CA SER A 63 30.29 -9.63 0.22
C SER A 63 29.11 -10.20 -0.54
N VAL A 64 29.35 -11.23 -1.37
CA VAL A 64 28.29 -11.90 -2.14
C VAL A 64 28.16 -13.32 -1.65
N THR A 65 26.93 -13.71 -1.35
CA THR A 65 26.54 -15.07 -1.01
C THR A 65 25.83 -15.69 -2.21
N VAL A 66 26.32 -16.84 -2.65
CA VAL A 66 25.64 -17.70 -3.62
C VAL A 66 25.18 -18.96 -2.92
N SER A 67 23.90 -19.29 -3.04
CA SER A 67 23.27 -20.40 -2.33
C SER A 67 22.47 -21.30 -3.26
N THR A 68 22.52 -22.60 -3.01
CA THR A 68 21.70 -23.60 -3.70
C THR A 68 20.70 -24.29 -2.77
N CYS A 69 20.52 -23.74 -1.56
CA CYS A 69 19.60 -24.27 -0.56
C CYS A 69 18.17 -24.41 -1.13
N GLY A 70 17.52 -25.54 -0.83
CA GLY A 70 16.21 -25.88 -1.38
C GLY A 70 16.24 -26.61 -2.72
N SER A 71 17.42 -26.87 -3.31
CA SER A 71 17.56 -27.71 -4.51
C SER A 71 17.27 -29.20 -4.22
N ASP A 72 16.88 -29.95 -5.25
CA ASP A 72 16.38 -31.34 -5.10
C ASP A 72 17.47 -32.42 -5.13
N TYR A 73 18.74 -32.02 -5.22
CA TYR A 73 19.88 -32.92 -5.29
C TYR A 73 21.08 -32.37 -4.50
N ASP A 74 22.04 -33.27 -4.31
CA ASP A 74 23.30 -33.04 -3.61
C ASP A 74 24.22 -32.15 -4.47
N THR A 75 24.18 -30.84 -4.21
CA THR A 75 24.84 -29.81 -5.02
C THR A 75 26.30 -29.65 -4.62
N VAL A 76 27.09 -29.07 -5.53
CA VAL A 76 28.43 -28.55 -5.20
C VAL A 76 28.52 -27.19 -5.87
N LEU A 77 28.83 -26.16 -5.09
CA LEU A 77 28.93 -24.77 -5.56
C LEU A 77 30.38 -24.30 -5.47
N SER A 78 30.89 -23.73 -6.55
CA SER A 78 32.27 -23.24 -6.64
C SER A 78 32.32 -21.89 -7.36
N VAL A 79 33.16 -21.00 -6.86
CA VAL A 79 33.30 -19.62 -7.35
C VAL A 79 34.75 -19.35 -7.75
N TYR A 80 34.98 -18.74 -8.92
CA TYR A 80 36.32 -18.48 -9.46
C TYR A 80 36.49 -17.01 -9.86
N SER A 81 37.72 -16.53 -9.75
CA SER A 81 38.11 -15.16 -10.19
C SER A 81 38.34 -15.02 -11.69
N GLY A 82 38.26 -16.10 -12.48
CA GLY A 82 38.39 -16.04 -13.93
C GLY A 82 38.34 -17.41 -14.64
N CYS A 83 38.40 -17.38 -15.98
CA CYS A 83 38.46 -18.57 -16.84
C CYS A 83 39.86 -18.66 -17.51
N PRO A 84 40.51 -19.84 -17.60
CA PRO A 84 40.01 -21.15 -17.21
C PRO A 84 39.82 -21.26 -15.69
N ALA A 85 38.69 -21.84 -15.28
CA ALA A 85 38.39 -22.10 -13.87
C ALA A 85 39.17 -23.33 -13.41
N ALA A 86 40.03 -23.15 -12.40
CA ALA A 86 40.91 -24.16 -11.84
C ALA A 86 41.14 -23.91 -10.34
N GLU A 87 41.69 -24.88 -9.63
CA GLU A 87 41.94 -24.77 -8.18
C GLU A 87 42.81 -23.55 -7.80
N ASP A 88 43.63 -23.02 -8.72
CA ASP A 88 44.52 -21.88 -8.44
C ASP A 88 43.80 -20.52 -8.43
N ASN A 89 42.58 -20.44 -8.96
CA ASN A 89 41.78 -19.22 -9.02
C ASN A 89 40.37 -19.36 -8.41
N GLU A 90 40.12 -20.49 -7.72
CA GLU A 90 38.93 -20.74 -6.92
C GLU A 90 38.94 -19.85 -5.66
N LEU A 91 37.86 -19.09 -5.47
CA LEU A 91 37.66 -18.16 -4.35
C LEU A 91 36.92 -18.82 -3.19
N GLY A 92 36.09 -19.82 -3.49
CA GLY A 92 35.38 -20.61 -2.49
C GLY A 92 34.67 -21.79 -3.15
N CYS A 93 34.60 -22.89 -2.42
CA CYS A 93 33.86 -24.08 -2.80
C CYS A 93 33.13 -24.64 -1.58
N ASN A 94 31.93 -25.17 -1.80
CA ASN A 94 31.19 -25.90 -0.79
C ASN A 94 30.37 -27.07 -1.39
N ASP A 95 30.23 -28.17 -0.64
CA ASP A 95 29.30 -29.27 -0.97
C ASP A 95 28.07 -29.27 -0.05
N ASP A 96 28.26 -29.25 1.28
CA ASP A 96 27.16 -29.38 2.25
C ASP A 96 27.14 -28.21 3.27
N THR A 97 26.18 -27.28 3.13
CA THR A 97 25.81 -26.29 4.17
C THR A 97 24.41 -26.52 4.71
N CYS A 98 23.41 -26.58 3.83
CA CYS A 98 21.99 -26.68 4.17
C CYS A 98 21.49 -28.09 3.82
N ASP A 99 21.83 -29.05 4.68
CA ASP A 99 21.73 -30.49 4.47
C ASP A 99 22.70 -31.04 3.41
N LEU A 100 22.23 -31.20 2.17
CA LEU A 100 23.03 -31.71 1.03
C LEU A 100 23.24 -30.62 -0.04
N GLN A 101 22.83 -29.39 0.24
CA GLN A 101 22.99 -28.27 -0.68
C GLN A 101 24.07 -27.31 -0.19
N SER A 102 24.66 -26.60 -1.15
CA SER A 102 25.86 -25.78 -0.95
C SER A 102 25.56 -24.28 -0.93
N GLU A 103 26.40 -23.55 -0.19
CA GLU A 103 26.44 -22.08 -0.12
C GLU A 103 27.89 -21.59 -0.04
N VAL A 104 28.22 -20.51 -0.75
CA VAL A 104 29.56 -19.89 -0.74
C VAL A 104 29.42 -18.38 -0.57
N GLU A 105 30.11 -17.82 0.41
CA GLU A 105 30.27 -16.37 0.60
C GLU A 105 31.67 -15.94 0.15
N PHE A 106 31.78 -14.88 -0.65
CA PHE A 106 33.05 -14.36 -1.14
C PHE A 106 33.01 -12.85 -1.37
N SER A 107 34.16 -12.19 -1.18
CA SER A 107 34.28 -10.76 -1.45
C SER A 107 34.48 -10.48 -2.93
N VAL A 108 33.78 -9.47 -3.43
CA VAL A 108 33.84 -9.01 -4.83
C VAL A 108 34.41 -7.60 -4.93
N THR A 109 34.89 -7.25 -6.13
CA THR A 109 35.40 -5.93 -6.48
C THR A 109 34.63 -5.37 -7.67
N GLU A 110 34.23 -4.10 -7.60
CA GLU A 110 33.45 -3.41 -8.64
C GLU A 110 34.02 -3.62 -10.04
N GLY A 111 33.15 -3.96 -10.98
CA GLY A 111 33.48 -4.19 -12.38
C GLY A 111 34.27 -5.47 -12.65
N GLN A 112 34.64 -6.24 -11.62
CA GLN A 112 35.22 -7.57 -11.81
C GLN A 112 34.14 -8.62 -12.03
N ALA A 113 34.43 -9.53 -12.95
CA ALA A 113 33.56 -10.66 -13.26
C ALA A 113 34.07 -11.92 -12.56
N TYR A 114 33.15 -12.60 -11.88
CA TYR A 114 33.35 -13.85 -11.16
C TYR A 114 32.55 -14.95 -11.82
N LEU A 115 33.04 -16.18 -11.75
CA LEU A 115 32.40 -17.33 -12.37
C LEU A 115 31.84 -18.23 -11.28
N VAL A 116 30.54 -18.48 -11.34
CA VAL A 116 29.82 -19.36 -10.42
C VAL A 116 29.49 -20.65 -11.14
N ARG A 117 29.89 -21.79 -10.56
CA ARG A 117 29.65 -23.12 -11.10
C ARG A 117 28.74 -23.90 -10.16
N VAL A 118 27.60 -24.30 -10.71
CA VAL A 118 26.66 -25.21 -10.05
C VAL A 118 26.90 -26.63 -10.58
N ALA A 119 27.34 -27.52 -9.70
CA ALA A 119 27.62 -28.92 -9.99
C ALA A 119 26.89 -29.84 -8.98
N GLY A 120 27.27 -31.11 -8.95
CA GLY A 120 26.74 -32.07 -7.96
C GLY A 120 27.80 -33.06 -7.47
N TYR A 121 27.62 -33.53 -6.25
CA TYR A 121 28.56 -34.41 -5.57
C TYR A 121 28.73 -35.73 -6.33
N ARG A 122 29.98 -36.07 -6.68
CA ARG A 122 30.33 -37.27 -7.47
C ARG A 122 29.50 -37.46 -8.76
N GLY A 123 29.10 -36.37 -9.40
CA GLY A 123 28.36 -36.40 -10.66
C GLY A 123 26.86 -36.62 -10.52
N ARG A 124 26.28 -36.37 -9.34
CA ARG A 124 24.82 -36.23 -9.17
C ARG A 124 24.30 -35.04 -9.98
N THR A 125 23.06 -35.13 -10.40
CA THR A 125 22.38 -34.10 -11.20
C THR A 125 20.91 -34.02 -10.79
N GLY A 126 20.32 -32.83 -10.86
CA GLY A 126 18.91 -32.59 -10.54
C GLY A 126 18.50 -31.17 -10.90
N GLY A 127 17.33 -30.75 -10.45
CA GLY A 127 16.88 -29.36 -10.52
C GLY A 127 17.51 -28.55 -9.39
N TYR A 128 17.96 -27.32 -9.70
CA TYR A 128 18.45 -26.40 -8.68
C TYR A 128 17.76 -25.06 -8.76
N THR A 129 17.72 -24.42 -7.60
CA THR A 129 17.54 -22.99 -7.43
C THR A 129 18.89 -22.43 -7.00
N LEU A 130 19.42 -21.45 -7.72
CA LEU A 130 20.62 -20.70 -7.39
C LEU A 130 20.17 -19.30 -6.98
N GLU A 131 20.33 -18.98 -5.71
CA GLU A 131 20.09 -17.65 -5.17
C GLU A 131 21.42 -16.91 -5.05
N VAL A 132 21.46 -15.68 -5.58
CA VAL A 132 22.58 -14.77 -5.42
C VAL A 132 22.09 -13.61 -4.58
N SER A 133 22.64 -13.44 -3.38
CA SER A 133 22.36 -12.33 -2.50
C SER A 133 23.66 -11.59 -2.19
N SER A 134 23.57 -10.28 -2.01
CA SER A 134 24.61 -9.51 -1.34
C SER A 134 24.06 -9.07 0.00
N ASP A 135 24.94 -8.84 0.96
CA ASP A 135 24.60 -8.36 2.30
C ASP A 135 24.01 -6.93 2.32
N GLY A 136 23.59 -6.36 1.18
CA GLY A 136 23.03 -5.01 1.03
C GLY A 136 24.01 -3.89 1.40
N ALA A 137 25.08 -4.23 2.10
CA ALA A 137 26.25 -3.43 2.34
C ALA A 137 27.26 -3.68 1.23
N GLY A 138 27.02 -3.05 0.07
CA GLY A 138 28.20 -2.48 -0.57
C GLY A 138 28.97 -1.68 0.50
N PRO A 139 30.30 -1.47 0.39
CA PRO A 139 30.74 -0.15 0.71
C PRO A 139 29.89 0.74 -0.20
N GLY A 140 28.84 1.33 0.38
CA GLY A 140 28.27 2.53 -0.16
C GLY A 140 29.43 3.45 -0.52
N PRO A 141 29.28 4.29 -1.54
CA PRO A 141 30.34 5.19 -1.94
C PRO A 141 31.08 5.71 -0.70
N GLY A 142 32.37 5.34 -0.59
CA GLY A 142 33.13 5.53 0.64
C GLY A 142 32.93 6.94 1.17
N PRO A 143 32.95 7.14 2.50
CA PRO A 143 32.42 8.29 3.21
C PRO A 143 32.27 9.51 2.30
N GLY A 144 31.08 9.72 1.70
CA GLY A 144 30.88 10.61 0.54
C GLY A 144 31.76 11.85 0.62
N PRO A 145 32.73 12.05 -0.29
CA PRO A 145 33.90 12.85 0.01
C PRO A 145 33.50 14.28 0.36
N GLY A 146 34.19 14.85 1.35
CA GLY A 146 33.93 16.22 1.79
C GLY A 146 34.37 17.27 0.76
N ASN A 147 34.34 16.98 -0.53
CA ASN A 147 34.53 17.92 -1.63
C ASN A 147 33.74 17.39 -2.83
N CYS A 148 33.39 18.27 -3.77
CA CYS A 148 32.57 17.83 -4.90
C CYS A 148 33.30 17.14 -6.05
N GLU A 149 34.61 17.32 -6.15
CA GLU A 149 35.38 16.74 -7.27
C GLU A 149 35.38 15.22 -7.17
N ASP A 150 35.30 14.72 -5.94
CA ASP A 150 35.22 13.30 -5.63
C ASP A 150 33.77 12.83 -5.34
N ALA A 151 32.77 13.73 -5.36
CA ALA A 151 31.42 13.43 -4.88
C ALA A 151 30.86 12.16 -5.52
N ALA A 152 30.54 11.23 -4.64
CA ALA A 152 30.05 9.92 -5.01
C ALA A 152 28.63 9.96 -5.57
N ASP A 153 28.35 9.07 -6.53
CA ASP A 153 27.01 8.90 -7.08
C ASP A 153 26.09 8.16 -6.12
N LEU A 154 24.88 8.70 -5.94
CA LEU A 154 23.77 8.05 -5.28
C LEU A 154 22.82 7.45 -6.33
N THR A 155 22.26 6.30 -5.99
CA THR A 155 21.14 5.67 -6.70
C THR A 155 19.97 5.49 -5.72
N LEU A 156 18.76 5.31 -6.24
CA LEU A 156 17.55 5.23 -5.43
C LEU A 156 17.49 3.98 -4.54
N ASP A 157 18.19 2.91 -4.91
CA ASP A 157 18.19 1.65 -4.15
C ASP A 157 19.21 1.63 -2.99
N ASN A 158 19.90 2.74 -2.72
CA ASN A 158 21.00 2.77 -1.76
C ASN A 158 20.63 3.52 -0.47
N ARG A 159 20.58 2.78 0.64
CA ARG A 159 20.89 3.34 1.95
C ARG A 159 22.39 3.54 2.07
N VAL A 160 22.83 4.77 2.32
CA VAL A 160 24.23 5.16 2.40
C VAL A 160 24.60 5.54 3.81
N GLU A 161 25.47 4.74 4.42
CA GLU A 161 26.00 5.00 5.76
C GLU A 161 27.41 5.61 5.69
N GLY A 162 27.72 6.45 6.67
CA GLY A 162 29.04 7.07 6.78
C GLY A 162 29.15 7.94 8.01
N SER A 163 30.19 8.78 8.08
CA SER A 163 30.37 9.72 9.19
C SER A 163 30.78 11.08 8.69
N THR A 164 30.24 12.16 9.26
CA THR A 164 30.73 13.53 9.05
C THR A 164 31.86 13.89 10.04
N ALA A 165 32.09 13.07 11.06
CA ALA A 165 33.11 13.34 12.07
C ALA A 165 34.53 13.38 11.47
N GLY A 166 35.29 14.43 11.83
CA GLY A 166 36.67 14.61 11.37
C GLY A 166 36.82 15.16 9.95
N ARG A 167 35.72 15.57 9.30
CA ARG A 167 35.75 16.17 7.96
C ARG A 167 35.89 17.70 7.99
N GLU A 168 36.26 18.24 6.83
CA GLU A 168 36.19 19.68 6.58
C GLU A 168 34.75 20.11 6.28
N SER A 169 34.48 21.42 6.42
CA SER A 169 33.22 22.03 6.02
C SER A 169 33.41 22.66 4.65
N THR A 170 32.72 22.14 3.64
CA THR A 170 32.95 22.50 2.24
C THR A 170 31.73 23.03 1.50
N GLY A 171 30.56 22.96 2.15
CA GLY A 171 29.33 23.58 1.68
C GLY A 171 28.70 24.52 2.71
N SER A 172 27.62 25.17 2.29
CA SER A 172 26.77 25.98 3.16
C SER A 172 25.31 25.84 2.77
N ALA A 173 24.44 25.87 3.78
CA ALA A 173 23.00 25.90 3.60
C ALA A 173 22.36 26.97 4.50
N SER A 174 21.18 27.45 4.14
CA SER A 174 20.46 28.51 4.84
C SER A 174 19.81 28.04 6.14
N CYS A 175 19.70 26.72 6.35
CA CYS A 175 19.12 26.11 7.54
C CYS A 175 20.20 25.48 8.46
N GLY A 176 19.84 25.28 9.74
CA GLY A 176 20.65 24.59 10.73
C GLY A 176 21.98 25.18 11.14
N SER A 177 22.23 26.45 10.80
CA SER A 177 23.51 27.11 11.08
C SER A 177 24.71 26.25 10.66
N SER A 178 24.56 25.50 9.56
CA SER A 178 25.44 24.38 9.20
C SER A 178 26.65 24.77 8.35
N SER A 179 26.83 26.06 8.05
CA SER A 179 27.88 26.58 7.15
C SER A 179 29.32 26.43 7.70
N GLN A 180 29.48 25.99 8.95
CA GLN A 180 30.78 25.65 9.54
C GLN A 180 30.84 24.19 10.00
N SER A 181 29.78 23.42 9.76
CA SER A 181 29.71 22.03 10.18
C SER A 181 30.45 21.15 9.18
N PRO A 182 31.18 20.12 9.66
CA PRO A 182 31.71 19.06 8.81
C PRO A 182 30.60 18.48 7.94
N ASP A 183 30.89 18.22 6.66
CA ASP A 183 29.90 17.74 5.71
C ASP A 183 30.35 16.56 4.86
N ALA A 184 29.35 15.84 4.34
CA ALA A 184 29.48 14.87 3.27
C ALA A 184 28.64 15.33 2.08
N ILE A 185 29.20 15.25 0.88
CA ILE A 185 28.53 15.70 -0.36
C ILE A 185 28.46 14.53 -1.32
N PHE A 186 27.27 14.34 -1.87
CA PHE A 186 26.95 13.33 -2.85
C PHE A 186 26.40 13.95 -4.12
N ARG A 187 26.54 13.22 -5.22
CA ARG A 187 25.99 13.54 -6.53
C ARG A 187 24.81 12.61 -6.81
N TYR A 188 23.70 13.16 -7.30
CA TYR A 188 22.55 12.39 -7.75
C TYR A 188 22.20 12.81 -9.18
N VAL A 189 22.04 11.84 -10.08
CA VAL A 189 21.62 12.10 -11.46
C VAL A 189 20.21 11.52 -11.62
N ALA A 190 19.22 12.38 -11.81
CA ALA A 190 17.84 11.94 -11.93
C ALA A 190 17.62 11.20 -13.25
N GLU A 191 17.17 9.95 -13.21
CA GLU A 191 16.91 9.16 -14.42
C GLU A 191 15.56 9.52 -15.08
N ALA A 192 14.59 9.90 -14.26
CA ALA A 192 13.24 10.30 -14.63
C ALA A 192 12.83 11.55 -13.82
N PRO A 193 11.83 12.35 -14.27
CA PRO A 193 11.30 13.40 -13.43
C PRO A 193 10.52 12.78 -12.27
N CYS A 194 10.77 13.22 -11.05
CA CYS A 194 10.11 12.71 -9.86
C CYS A 194 10.24 13.70 -8.68
N LEU A 195 9.48 13.47 -7.61
CA LEU A 195 9.75 14.06 -6.31
C LEU A 195 10.82 13.22 -5.61
N LEU A 196 12.07 13.71 -5.61
CA LEU A 196 13.17 13.07 -4.90
C LEU A 196 13.05 13.38 -3.40
N VAL A 197 12.87 12.36 -2.57
CA VAL A 197 12.93 12.44 -1.11
C VAL A 197 14.29 11.93 -0.64
N ALA A 198 14.97 12.72 0.20
CA ALA A 198 16.22 12.34 0.85
C ALA A 198 16.04 12.43 2.38
N SER A 199 16.36 11.36 3.09
CA SER A 199 16.12 11.21 4.53
C SER A 199 17.37 10.80 5.28
N THR A 200 17.64 11.46 6.41
CA THR A 200 18.67 11.05 7.37
C THR A 200 18.08 10.58 8.70
N CYS A 201 16.79 10.24 8.74
CA CYS A 201 16.01 10.01 9.96
C CYS A 201 16.49 8.83 10.83
N SER A 202 17.32 7.93 10.30
CA SER A 202 17.97 6.83 11.03
C SER A 202 19.37 7.17 11.56
N SER A 203 19.81 8.43 11.45
CA SER A 203 21.15 8.88 11.88
C SER A 203 21.26 9.12 13.39
N GLY A 204 22.48 9.01 13.92
CA GLY A 204 22.75 9.11 15.36
C GLY A 204 23.05 10.52 15.89
N TYR A 205 22.94 11.57 15.06
CA TYR A 205 23.26 12.95 15.45
C TYR A 205 22.33 13.97 14.78
N ASP A 206 22.34 15.19 15.30
CA ASP A 206 21.54 16.31 14.82
C ASP A 206 21.96 16.73 13.39
N THR A 207 21.23 16.24 12.37
CA THR A 207 21.63 16.33 10.96
C THR A 207 20.96 17.50 10.25
N VAL A 208 21.70 18.14 9.33
CA VAL A 208 21.16 19.12 8.38
C VAL A 208 21.29 18.58 6.98
N LEU A 209 20.18 18.53 6.23
CA LEU A 209 20.15 17.99 4.88
C LEU A 209 19.79 19.08 3.87
N SER A 210 20.46 19.10 2.71
CA SER A 210 20.23 20.11 1.67
C SER A 210 20.48 19.57 0.26
N ILE A 211 19.68 20.03 -0.72
CA ILE A 211 19.83 19.74 -2.15
C ILE A 211 20.26 21.01 -2.87
N HIS A 212 21.21 20.89 -3.80
CA HIS A 212 21.78 21.99 -4.56
C HIS A 212 21.83 21.69 -6.06
N SER A 213 21.66 22.73 -6.89
CA SER A 213 21.73 22.61 -8.35
C SER A 213 23.16 22.56 -8.90
N GLU A 214 24.13 23.01 -8.10
CA GLU A 214 25.53 23.10 -8.51
C GLU A 214 26.45 22.78 -7.34
N CYS A 215 27.69 22.44 -7.67
CA CYS A 215 28.80 22.39 -6.74
C CYS A 215 29.71 23.63 -6.91
N PRO A 216 30.28 24.18 -5.81
CA PRO A 216 30.12 23.76 -4.42
C PRO A 216 28.72 24.06 -3.87
N PRO A 217 28.20 23.26 -2.93
CA PRO A 217 26.92 23.55 -2.28
C PRO A 217 27.01 24.88 -1.55
N THR A 218 26.23 25.86 -1.97
CA THR A 218 26.19 27.17 -1.34
C THR A 218 24.75 27.64 -1.17
N ASN A 219 24.55 28.62 -0.29
CA ASN A 219 23.25 29.29 -0.17
C ASN A 219 22.74 29.88 -1.50
N ALA A 220 23.61 30.12 -2.49
CA ALA A 220 23.22 30.71 -3.78
C ALA A 220 22.61 29.70 -4.75
N ASN A 221 22.92 28.41 -4.61
CA ASN A 221 22.46 27.32 -5.48
C ASN A 221 21.65 26.25 -4.72
N GLN A 222 21.28 26.56 -3.48
CA GLN A 222 20.42 25.71 -2.65
C GLN A 222 19.00 25.68 -3.23
N LEU A 223 18.47 24.48 -3.38
CA LEU A 223 17.13 24.20 -3.88
C LEU A 223 16.18 23.85 -2.73
N ALA A 224 16.63 23.00 -1.79
CA ALA A 224 15.89 22.63 -0.58
C ALA A 224 16.85 22.46 0.61
N CYS A 225 16.36 22.64 1.84
CA CYS A 225 17.12 22.48 3.07
C CYS A 225 16.19 22.18 4.25
N ASN A 226 16.58 21.25 5.12
CA ASN A 226 15.92 20.97 6.40
C ASN A 226 16.98 20.70 7.50
N ASP A 227 16.64 21.03 8.75
CA ASP A 227 17.49 20.90 9.95
C ASP A 227 16.82 20.10 11.07
N ASP A 228 15.53 19.80 10.97
CA ASP A 228 14.77 19.04 11.97
C ASP A 228 13.45 18.63 11.31
N ALA A 229 13.31 17.36 10.99
CA ALA A 229 12.07 16.77 10.48
C ALA A 229 11.73 15.45 11.16
N CYS A 230 12.71 14.67 11.60
CA CYS A 230 12.55 13.40 12.30
C CYS A 230 13.21 13.47 13.68
N ASP A 231 12.61 14.21 14.61
CA ASP A 231 13.22 14.62 15.89
C ASP A 231 14.39 15.59 15.65
N LEU A 232 15.65 15.14 15.76
CA LEU A 232 16.85 15.92 15.48
C LEU A 232 17.44 15.64 14.08
N GLN A 233 16.83 14.75 13.31
CA GLN A 233 17.31 14.36 11.99
C GLN A 233 16.49 15.04 10.89
N SER A 234 17.01 15.08 9.67
CA SER A 234 16.44 15.84 8.56
C SER A 234 15.85 14.96 7.46
N THR A 235 14.81 15.46 6.80
CA THR A 235 14.30 14.93 5.53
C THR A 235 13.96 16.10 4.61
N ILE A 236 14.19 15.95 3.31
CA ILE A 236 13.88 16.96 2.29
C ILE A 236 13.29 16.28 1.07
N ALA A 237 12.39 16.99 0.38
CA ALA A 237 11.92 16.58 -0.94
C ALA A 237 12.11 17.70 -1.96
N TYR A 238 12.44 17.33 -3.19
CA TYR A 238 12.61 18.27 -4.30
C TYR A 238 12.25 17.63 -5.63
N GLU A 239 11.50 18.35 -6.46
CA GLU A 239 11.18 17.90 -7.82
C GLU A 239 12.44 17.93 -8.69
N VAL A 240 12.88 16.75 -9.12
CA VAL A 240 14.03 16.59 -9.99
C VAL A 240 13.62 16.44 -11.44
N GLU A 241 14.43 16.97 -12.35
CA GLU A 241 14.23 16.84 -13.79
C GLU A 241 15.10 15.71 -14.35
N ALA A 242 14.56 14.90 -15.25
CA ALA A 242 15.31 13.82 -15.90
C ALA A 242 16.58 14.32 -16.59
N GLY A 243 17.69 13.63 -16.33
CA GLY A 243 19.02 13.94 -16.83
C GLY A 243 19.74 15.09 -16.10
N THR A 244 19.11 15.70 -15.10
CA THR A 244 19.72 16.78 -14.32
C THR A 244 20.51 16.22 -13.14
N THR A 245 21.66 16.83 -12.87
CA THR A 245 22.55 16.48 -11.75
C THR A 245 22.27 17.39 -10.56
N TYR A 246 22.10 16.79 -9.39
CA TYR A 246 21.87 17.44 -8.11
C TYR A 246 22.97 17.06 -7.12
N PHE A 247 23.23 17.93 -6.15
CA PHE A 247 24.17 17.68 -5.07
C PHE A 247 23.46 17.63 -3.73
N ILE A 248 23.57 16.50 -3.02
CA ILE A 248 22.96 16.28 -1.71
C ILE A 248 24.05 16.44 -0.66
N ARG A 249 23.85 17.38 0.27
CA ARG A 249 24.79 17.69 1.34
C ARG A 249 24.18 17.29 2.69
N ILE A 250 24.91 16.44 3.41
CA ILE A 250 24.65 16.09 4.82
C ILE A 250 25.63 16.87 5.69
N ALA A 251 25.12 17.59 6.67
CA ALA A 251 25.89 18.30 7.68
C ALA A 251 25.24 18.09 9.06
N GLY A 252 25.57 18.92 10.05
CA GLY A 252 24.89 18.90 11.35
C GLY A 252 24.61 20.29 11.90
N TYR A 253 23.65 20.37 12.82
CA TYR A 253 23.25 21.62 13.43
C TYR A 253 24.41 22.23 14.24
N ASN A 254 24.73 23.50 13.98
CA ASN A 254 25.68 24.27 14.78
C ASN A 254 27.04 23.57 15.07
N GLY A 255 27.56 22.84 14.08
CA GLY A 255 28.82 22.10 14.15
C GLY A 255 28.71 20.65 14.64
N ALA A 256 27.50 20.13 14.85
CA ALA A 256 27.30 18.71 15.13
C ALA A 256 27.85 17.84 13.98
N SER A 257 28.35 16.66 14.35
CA SER A 257 28.89 15.68 13.40
C SER A 257 28.80 14.30 14.02
N GLY A 258 28.68 13.26 13.20
CA GLY A 258 28.59 11.89 13.66
C GLY A 258 28.29 10.95 12.51
N ASP A 259 27.87 9.74 12.87
CA ASP A 259 27.53 8.71 11.90
C ASP A 259 26.13 8.99 11.33
N TYR A 260 26.03 9.02 10.00
CA TYR A 260 24.79 9.22 9.26
C TYR A 260 24.38 7.94 8.53
N SER A 261 23.09 7.83 8.32
CA SER A 261 22.43 6.95 7.36
C SER A 261 21.57 7.83 6.46
N LEU A 262 21.84 7.84 5.16
CA LEU A 262 21.10 8.59 4.13
C LEU A 262 20.32 7.61 3.27
N GLU A 263 19.04 7.88 3.06
CA GLU A 263 18.15 7.08 2.22
C GLU A 263 17.49 7.98 1.18
N LEU A 264 17.30 7.47 -0.04
CA LEU A 264 16.63 8.17 -1.13
C LEU A 264 15.37 7.41 -1.58
N SER A 265 14.33 8.14 -1.97
CA SER A 265 13.25 7.61 -2.81
C SER A 265 12.80 8.64 -3.83
N CYS A 266 12.04 8.19 -4.81
CA CYS A 266 11.61 8.97 -5.95
C CYS A 266 10.21 8.46 -6.29
N SER A 267 9.21 9.30 -6.05
CA SER A 267 7.81 9.06 -6.39
C SER A 267 7.39 10.03 -7.50
N ASP A 268 6.33 9.72 -8.23
CA ASP A 268 5.76 10.71 -9.15
C ASP A 268 5.49 12.01 -8.38
N PRO A 269 5.83 13.18 -8.97
CA PRO A 269 5.53 14.44 -8.30
C PRO A 269 4.02 14.49 -8.11
N PRO A 270 3.54 14.86 -6.92
CA PRO A 270 2.11 14.96 -6.69
C PRO A 270 1.54 15.90 -7.77
N VAL A 271 0.54 15.41 -8.51
CA VAL A 271 -0.21 16.27 -9.42
C VAL A 271 -0.73 17.42 -8.57
N GLU A 272 -0.50 18.69 -8.95
CA GLU A 272 -1.09 19.81 -8.19
C GLU A 272 -2.60 19.57 -8.13
N GLY A 273 -3.09 19.17 -6.96
CA GLY A 273 -4.50 18.95 -6.71
C GLY A 273 -5.24 20.28 -6.85
N GLU A 274 -6.40 20.28 -7.51
CA GLU A 274 -7.27 21.46 -7.47
C GLU A 274 -7.95 21.52 -6.11
N GLY A 275 -7.79 22.63 -5.39
CA GLY A 275 -8.37 22.81 -4.06
C GLY A 275 -7.42 22.40 -2.93
N ALA A 276 -7.98 22.09 -1.75
CA ALA A 276 -7.23 21.57 -0.62
C ALA A 276 -7.00 20.06 -0.84
N ASP A 277 -5.77 19.60 -0.71
CA ASP A 277 -5.38 18.22 -1.00
C ASP A 277 -4.18 17.85 -0.13
N ILE A 278 -4.29 16.76 0.63
CA ILE A 278 -3.22 16.28 1.51
C ILE A 278 -2.75 14.88 1.12
N THR A 279 -1.44 14.65 1.17
CA THR A 279 -0.85 13.30 1.03
C THR A 279 0.06 12.97 2.20
N ILE A 280 0.28 11.68 2.45
CA ILE A 280 1.27 11.24 3.43
C ILE A 280 2.64 11.17 2.76
N SER A 281 3.50 12.15 3.06
CA SER A 281 4.86 12.18 2.51
C SER A 281 5.81 11.20 3.21
N SER A 282 5.73 11.05 4.54
CA SER A 282 6.52 10.03 5.23
C SER A 282 5.98 9.63 6.60
N MET A 283 6.38 8.45 7.05
CA MET A 283 6.24 7.95 8.41
C MET A 283 7.61 7.53 8.92
N SER A 284 7.88 7.75 10.20
CA SER A 284 9.18 7.37 10.78
C SER A 284 9.09 7.10 12.28
N GLY A 285 10.15 6.49 12.82
CA GLY A 285 10.37 6.39 14.26
C GLY A 285 9.24 5.74 15.05
N ILE A 286 8.75 4.56 14.66
CA ILE A 286 7.84 3.81 15.52
C ILE A 286 8.51 3.56 16.88
N ARG A 287 7.82 3.88 17.98
CA ARG A 287 8.31 3.63 19.34
C ARG A 287 7.27 3.00 20.22
N GLN A 288 7.71 2.10 21.10
CA GLN A 288 6.90 1.61 22.20
C GLN A 288 6.72 2.72 23.25
N MET A 289 5.49 3.21 23.37
CA MET A 289 5.09 4.30 24.27
C MET A 289 4.67 3.81 25.66
N GLY A 290 4.27 2.55 25.76
CA GLY A 290 3.79 1.96 27.01
C GLY A 290 3.52 0.46 26.90
N ARG A 291 3.27 -0.15 28.05
CA ARG A 291 2.94 -1.58 28.18
C ARG A 291 1.90 -1.77 29.28
N LEU A 292 0.97 -2.69 29.06
CA LEU A 292 0.04 -3.20 30.05
C LEU A 292 -0.08 -4.71 29.88
N GLY A 293 0.59 -5.48 30.76
CA GLY A 293 0.68 -6.93 30.60
C GLY A 293 1.45 -7.32 29.35
N ASP A 294 0.81 -8.12 28.51
CA ASP A 294 1.25 -8.62 27.20
C ASP A 294 0.86 -7.70 26.04
N VAL A 295 0.22 -6.55 26.29
CA VAL A 295 -0.10 -5.55 25.27
C VAL A 295 0.87 -4.39 25.36
N VAL A 296 1.34 -3.93 24.20
CA VAL A 296 2.15 -2.72 24.05
C VAL A 296 1.40 -1.67 23.25
N ALA A 297 1.67 -0.41 23.58
CA ALA A 297 1.20 0.73 22.82
C ALA A 297 2.34 1.34 22.04
N LEU A 298 2.08 1.60 20.77
CA LEU A 298 3.00 2.17 19.80
C LEU A 298 2.51 3.56 19.37
N SER A 299 3.43 4.34 18.82
CA SER A 299 3.14 5.52 18.04
C SER A 299 4.26 5.73 17.04
N MET A 300 4.01 6.52 16.01
CA MET A 300 4.96 6.85 14.96
C MET A 300 4.87 8.33 14.62
N GLN A 301 5.92 8.86 14.02
CA GLN A 301 5.90 10.19 13.44
C GLN A 301 5.09 10.17 12.14
N SER A 302 4.40 11.28 11.88
CA SER A 302 3.68 11.52 10.63
C SER A 302 4.18 12.79 9.96
N THR A 303 4.40 12.75 8.65
CA THR A 303 4.65 13.91 7.79
C THR A 303 3.59 13.96 6.70
N ILE A 304 2.76 14.99 6.75
CA ILE A 304 1.62 15.19 5.85
C ILE A 304 1.89 16.45 5.04
N CYS A 305 1.68 16.36 3.73
CA CYS A 305 1.94 17.44 2.80
C CYS A 305 0.65 17.97 2.23
N ASN A 306 0.48 19.29 2.19
CA ASN A 306 -0.54 19.90 1.35
C ASN A 306 0.02 20.04 -0.07
N ILE A 307 -0.46 19.18 -0.97
CA ILE A 307 -0.09 19.14 -2.38
C ILE A 307 -1.10 19.88 -3.27
N GLY A 308 -2.19 20.35 -2.67
CA GLY A 308 -3.23 21.12 -3.34
C GLY A 308 -2.85 22.57 -3.57
N SER A 309 -3.73 23.25 -4.31
CA SER A 309 -3.61 24.69 -4.60
C SER A 309 -4.09 25.59 -3.47
N ASP A 310 -4.96 25.09 -2.58
CA ASP A 310 -5.60 25.82 -1.48
C ASP A 310 -5.15 25.34 -0.10
N ALA A 311 -5.28 26.18 0.92
CA ALA A 311 -4.95 25.83 2.30
C ALA A 311 -5.97 24.84 2.89
N VAL A 312 -5.47 23.88 3.66
CA VAL A 312 -6.27 22.83 4.35
C VAL A 312 -6.54 23.27 5.80
N ASP A 313 -7.77 23.16 6.28
CA ASP A 313 -8.13 23.52 7.66
C ASP A 313 -7.40 22.65 8.70
N TRP A 314 -6.84 23.28 9.73
CA TRP A 314 -6.01 22.63 10.76
C TRP A 314 -6.25 23.21 12.17
N TYR A 315 -7.51 23.59 12.44
CA TYR A 315 -7.89 24.28 13.66
C TYR A 315 -7.96 23.36 14.87
N GLY A 316 -7.30 23.74 15.96
CA GLY A 316 -7.44 23.02 17.22
C GLY A 316 -8.84 23.12 17.84
N ASN A 317 -9.23 22.05 18.52
CA ASN A 317 -10.42 21.99 19.36
C ASN A 317 -10.58 23.25 20.24
N PRO A 318 -11.80 23.81 20.37
CA PRO A 318 -13.10 23.20 20.07
C PRO A 318 -13.60 23.37 18.63
N ASP A 319 -12.82 23.96 17.72
CA ASP A 319 -13.17 23.99 16.30
C ASP A 319 -12.98 22.57 15.72
N PRO A 320 -14.02 21.95 15.12
CA PRO A 320 -13.92 20.58 14.62
C PRO A 320 -13.17 20.46 13.28
N ARG A 321 -12.79 21.58 12.65
CA ARG A 321 -12.15 21.59 11.34
C ARG A 321 -10.64 21.37 11.47
N HIS A 322 -10.26 20.12 11.62
CA HIS A 322 -8.88 19.64 11.65
C HIS A 322 -8.81 18.21 11.12
N PRO A 323 -7.63 17.75 10.71
CA PRO A 323 -7.48 16.37 10.26
C PRO A 323 -7.52 15.37 11.41
N PHE A 324 -7.90 14.14 11.09
CA PHE A 324 -7.89 12.98 11.97
C PHE A 324 -6.86 11.96 11.47
N LEU A 325 -5.96 11.53 12.34
CA LEU A 325 -4.92 10.55 12.00
C LEU A 325 -5.21 9.23 12.70
N VAL A 326 -5.26 8.13 11.96
CA VAL A 326 -5.32 6.77 12.50
C VAL A 326 -4.08 5.97 12.11
N PHE A 327 -3.60 5.17 13.05
CA PHE A 327 -2.40 4.35 12.89
C PHE A 327 -2.79 2.89 13.00
N ASN A 328 -2.28 2.07 12.07
CA ASN A 328 -2.54 0.65 12.02
C ASN A 328 -1.23 -0.15 11.88
N LEU A 329 -1.27 -1.41 12.31
CA LEU A 329 -0.19 -2.38 12.11
C LEU A 329 -0.77 -3.67 11.54
N TYR A 330 -0.14 -4.17 10.49
CA TYR A 330 -0.53 -5.38 9.78
C TYR A 330 0.60 -6.39 9.81
N ARG A 331 0.26 -7.66 9.65
CA ARG A 331 1.18 -8.79 9.54
C ARG A 331 0.83 -9.59 8.28
N MET A 332 1.84 -9.93 7.50
CA MET A 332 1.74 -10.92 6.41
C MET A 332 2.35 -12.22 6.89
N LEU A 333 1.55 -13.28 6.97
CA LEU A 333 2.01 -14.60 7.37
C LEU A 333 1.23 -15.68 6.63
N GLY A 334 1.95 -16.64 6.03
CA GLY A 334 1.32 -17.77 5.33
C GLY A 334 0.42 -17.36 4.16
N GLY A 335 0.74 -16.25 3.48
CA GLY A 335 -0.05 -15.73 2.36
C GLY A 335 -1.32 -14.96 2.78
N ARG A 336 -1.47 -14.60 4.05
CA ARG A 336 -2.55 -13.74 4.55
C ARG A 336 -2.00 -12.45 5.13
N LEU A 337 -2.58 -11.33 4.75
CA LEU A 337 -2.44 -10.05 5.45
C LEU A 337 -3.54 -9.91 6.51
N ASP A 338 -3.17 -9.81 7.79
CA ASP A 338 -4.09 -9.57 8.89
C ASP A 338 -3.71 -8.31 9.69
N GLN A 339 -4.72 -7.51 10.09
CA GLN A 339 -4.48 -6.36 10.95
C GLN A 339 -4.33 -6.81 12.40
N VAL A 340 -3.17 -6.52 12.99
CA VAL A 340 -2.79 -6.94 14.35
C VAL A 340 -2.85 -5.79 15.36
N GLY A 341 -2.91 -4.54 14.89
CA GLY A 341 -3.05 -3.38 15.76
C GLY A 341 -3.79 -2.23 15.11
N GLN A 342 -4.47 -1.45 15.95
CA GLN A 342 -5.14 -0.21 15.58
C GLN A 342 -5.09 0.82 16.72
N SER A 343 -5.09 2.10 16.37
CA SER A 343 -5.26 3.22 17.31
C SER A 343 -6.67 3.80 17.30
N TRP A 344 -7.00 4.65 18.27
CA TRP A 344 -8.07 5.64 18.10
C TRP A 344 -7.70 6.69 17.05
N ALA A 345 -8.60 7.62 16.73
CA ALA A 345 -8.31 8.75 15.86
C ALA A 345 -7.65 9.88 16.65
N LYS A 346 -6.46 10.29 16.25
CA LYS A 346 -5.80 11.48 16.78
C LYS A 346 -6.35 12.72 16.08
N HIS A 347 -6.82 13.69 16.86
CA HIS A 347 -7.24 15.00 16.40
C HIS A 347 -6.03 15.92 16.18
N GLY A 348 -5.95 16.51 14.99
CA GLY A 348 -5.06 17.62 14.68
C GLY A 348 -5.34 18.84 15.56
N PHE A 349 -4.34 19.71 15.72
CA PHE A 349 -4.50 20.90 16.56
C PHE A 349 -3.78 22.15 16.07
N ALA A 350 -2.71 21.97 15.30
CA ALA A 350 -1.96 23.03 14.63
C ALA A 350 -1.03 22.40 13.59
N ALA A 351 -0.83 23.09 12.48
CA ALA A 351 0.13 22.69 11.45
C ALA A 351 1.50 23.33 11.69
N SER A 352 2.58 22.57 11.48
CA SER A 352 3.97 23.05 11.61
C SER A 352 4.40 24.03 10.50
N GLN A 353 3.70 24.02 9.36
CA GLN A 353 3.99 24.86 8.18
C GLN A 353 5.44 24.72 7.67
N THR A 354 5.94 23.49 7.63
CA THR A 354 7.33 23.19 7.29
C THR A 354 7.55 23.28 5.77
N SER A 355 8.58 24.02 5.34
CA SER A 355 8.94 24.19 3.93
C SER A 355 10.00 23.18 3.48
N GLY A 356 10.00 22.81 2.18
CA GLY A 356 11.05 21.99 1.58
C GLY A 356 10.90 20.47 1.78
N VAL A 357 9.71 20.05 2.23
CA VAL A 357 9.36 18.64 2.47
C VAL A 357 8.36 18.13 1.43
N CYS A 358 7.52 18.99 0.85
CA CYS A 358 6.45 18.59 -0.07
C CYS A 358 6.76 18.83 -1.55
N GLY A 359 7.96 19.26 -1.89
CA GLY A 359 8.33 19.69 -3.25
C GLY A 359 8.21 21.21 -3.43
N PRO A 360 7.00 21.78 -3.66
CA PRO A 360 6.82 23.22 -3.86
C PRO A 360 7.19 24.05 -2.62
N PRO A 361 7.55 25.35 -2.80
CA PRO A 361 7.76 26.25 -1.69
C PRO A 361 6.48 26.42 -0.86
N CYS A 362 6.62 26.28 0.46
CA CYS A 362 5.50 26.45 1.40
C CYS A 362 4.95 27.88 1.36
N ARG A 363 3.63 27.99 1.12
CA ARG A 363 2.85 29.24 1.12
C ARG A 363 1.97 29.31 2.35
N THR A 364 2.43 30.01 3.39
CA THR A 364 1.68 30.13 4.65
C THR A 364 0.47 31.05 4.50
N ASP A 365 -0.74 30.56 4.80
CA ASP A 365 -2.01 31.30 4.64
C ASP A 365 -2.69 31.70 5.97
N GLY A 366 -1.90 31.82 7.05
CA GLY A 366 -2.36 32.30 8.36
C GLY A 366 -2.32 31.22 9.45
N ASP A 367 -2.90 31.53 10.61
CA ASP A 367 -2.99 30.59 11.74
C ASP A 367 -4.15 29.61 11.53
N GLY A 368 -3.93 28.33 11.83
CA GLY A 368 -4.98 27.30 11.84
C GLY A 368 -5.25 26.60 10.52
N ASN A 369 -4.33 26.68 9.56
CA ASN A 369 -4.35 25.92 8.32
C ASN A 369 -2.99 25.31 8.02
N LEU A 370 -2.92 24.37 7.07
CA LEU A 370 -1.69 23.96 6.39
C LEU A 370 -1.69 24.54 4.98
N GLY A 371 -0.72 25.41 4.69
CA GLY A 371 -0.68 26.12 3.42
C GLY A 371 -0.20 25.26 2.25
N PRO A 372 -0.49 25.64 0.99
CA PRO A 372 -0.02 24.92 -0.20
C PRO A 372 1.50 24.75 -0.20
N GLY A 373 1.97 23.53 -0.48
CA GLY A 373 3.40 23.15 -0.48
C GLY A 373 4.03 23.08 0.92
N CYS A 374 3.25 23.25 1.99
CA CYS A 374 3.71 23.11 3.36
C CYS A 374 3.50 21.70 3.88
N ALA A 375 4.39 21.25 4.77
CA ALA A 375 4.23 20.02 5.53
C ALA A 375 3.79 20.28 6.97
N ASP A 376 2.97 19.38 7.50
CA ASP A 376 2.81 19.18 8.92
C ASP A 376 3.61 17.95 9.39
N ILE A 377 4.42 18.14 10.43
CA ILE A 377 5.25 17.09 11.02
C ILE A 377 4.86 16.94 12.49
N TYR A 378 4.20 15.83 12.82
CA TYR A 378 3.99 15.44 14.20
C TYR A 378 4.96 14.35 14.62
N GLY A 379 5.88 14.70 15.51
CA GLY A 379 6.78 13.72 16.13
C GLY A 379 6.02 12.68 16.96
N VAL A 380 6.69 11.55 17.20
CA VAL A 380 6.17 10.36 17.89
C VAL A 380 5.49 10.69 19.22
N SER A 381 6.11 11.53 20.06
CA SER A 381 5.53 11.89 21.37
C SER A 381 4.24 12.71 21.25
N THR A 382 4.16 13.56 20.23
CA THR A 382 2.95 14.35 19.93
C THR A 382 1.84 13.44 19.43
N ASN A 383 2.17 12.51 18.52
CA ASN A 383 1.23 11.49 18.05
C ASN A 383 0.84 10.47 19.13
N ALA A 384 1.64 10.32 20.19
CA ALA A 384 1.33 9.45 21.32
C ALA A 384 0.52 10.14 22.44
N SER A 385 0.16 11.42 22.29
CA SER A 385 -0.56 12.16 23.32
C SER A 385 -2.01 11.67 23.44
N GLN A 386 -2.29 10.85 24.44
CA GLN A 386 -3.63 10.27 24.69
C GLN A 386 -4.75 11.30 24.90
N ARG A 387 -4.41 12.58 25.12
CA ARG A 387 -5.39 13.66 25.29
C ARG A 387 -5.98 14.17 23.99
N THR A 388 -5.37 13.85 22.86
CA THR A 388 -5.81 14.28 21.54
C THR A 388 -6.49 13.15 20.77
N PHE A 389 -6.77 12.02 21.41
CA PHE A 389 -7.45 10.89 20.76
C PHE A 389 -8.95 10.88 21.07
N GLY A 390 -9.74 10.60 20.04
CA GLY A 390 -11.17 10.35 20.11
C GLY A 390 -11.51 9.01 19.44
N PRO A 391 -12.59 8.33 19.84
CA PRO A 391 -13.01 7.09 19.19
C PRO A 391 -13.30 7.32 17.72
N ARG A 392 -12.83 6.42 16.84
CA ARG A 392 -13.04 6.53 15.38
C ARG A 392 -14.51 6.66 15.01
N HIS A 393 -15.40 6.05 15.79
CA HIS A 393 -16.84 6.04 15.53
C HIS A 393 -17.54 7.39 15.75
N GLU A 394 -16.91 8.37 16.42
CA GLU A 394 -17.43 9.75 16.57
C GLU A 394 -17.22 10.61 15.32
N ILE A 395 -16.43 10.11 14.35
CA ILE A 395 -16.06 10.81 13.12
C ILE A 395 -16.83 10.19 11.95
N ASN A 396 -17.27 11.03 11.02
CA ASN A 396 -17.74 10.56 9.72
C ASN A 396 -16.56 10.46 8.75
N PRO A 397 -16.09 9.24 8.43
CA PRO A 397 -14.90 9.06 7.60
C PRO A 397 -15.08 9.47 6.14
N TRP A 398 -16.33 9.51 5.63
CA TRP A 398 -16.62 9.95 4.28
C TRP A 398 -16.58 11.48 4.11
N THR A 399 -16.99 12.22 5.14
CA THR A 399 -17.14 13.69 5.05
C THR A 399 -16.15 14.47 5.92
N GLY A 400 -15.37 13.79 6.75
CA GLY A 400 -14.58 14.42 7.83
C GLY A 400 -15.43 15.09 8.92
N ALA A 401 -16.75 14.92 8.92
CA ALA A 401 -17.62 15.59 9.88
C ALA A 401 -17.41 15.07 11.31
N PHE A 402 -17.20 16.00 12.24
CA PHE A 402 -17.04 15.75 13.66
C PHE A 402 -17.78 16.80 14.49
N THR A 403 -18.38 16.39 15.61
CA THR A 403 -19.03 17.28 16.57
C THR A 403 -18.26 17.30 17.88
N TYR A 404 -17.57 18.41 18.17
CA TYR A 404 -16.81 18.55 19.42
C TYR A 404 -17.69 18.47 20.67
N ALA A 405 -18.81 19.20 20.70
CA ALA A 405 -19.66 19.29 21.89
C ALA A 405 -20.27 17.93 22.24
N GLY A 406 -19.96 17.41 23.43
CA GLY A 406 -20.41 16.08 23.88
C GLY A 406 -19.56 14.90 23.42
N SER A 407 -18.51 15.13 22.62
CA SER A 407 -17.54 14.10 22.23
C SER A 407 -16.74 13.56 23.42
N HIS A 408 -16.00 12.48 23.20
CA HIS A 408 -15.06 11.95 24.18
C HIS A 408 -14.06 13.02 24.65
N ILE A 409 -13.50 13.79 23.72
CA ILE A 409 -12.48 14.81 24.01
C ILE A 409 -13.06 15.99 24.79
N ASP A 410 -14.33 16.34 24.58
CA ASP A 410 -15.01 17.40 25.34
C ASP A 410 -15.40 16.96 26.77
N THR A 411 -15.82 15.70 26.93
CA THR A 411 -16.50 15.24 28.15
C THR A 411 -15.60 14.52 29.14
N THR A 412 -14.43 14.02 28.70
CA THR A 412 -13.54 13.24 29.55
C THR A 412 -12.26 14.01 29.88
N SER A 413 -11.81 13.90 31.14
CA SER A 413 -10.54 14.48 31.61
C SER A 413 -9.71 13.43 32.35
N SER A 414 -9.77 12.19 31.85
CA SER A 414 -9.38 11.02 32.63
C SER A 414 -7.86 10.82 32.71
N ARG A 415 -7.44 10.05 33.72
CA ARG A 415 -6.08 9.56 33.84
C ARG A 415 -5.99 8.29 33.00
N HIS A 416 -5.23 8.35 31.92
CA HIS A 416 -5.01 7.20 31.06
C HIS A 416 -4.03 6.20 31.69
N ASP A 417 -4.21 4.93 31.39
CA ASP A 417 -3.17 3.92 31.59
C ASP A 417 -2.11 4.00 30.46
N PRO A 418 -1.02 3.21 30.52
CA PRO A 418 0.07 3.30 29.56
C PRO A 418 -0.28 2.99 28.10
N VAL A 419 -1.37 2.28 27.82
CA VAL A 419 -1.68 1.79 26.46
C VAL A 419 -2.91 2.45 25.83
N GLN A 420 -3.82 2.99 26.63
CA GLN A 420 -5.12 3.47 26.13
C GLN A 420 -5.04 4.38 24.90
N HIS A 421 -6.00 4.24 23.99
CA HIS A 421 -6.21 5.05 22.77
C HIS A 421 -5.11 5.02 21.70
N ARG A 422 -3.90 4.56 22.02
CA ARG A 422 -2.77 4.47 21.08
C ARG A 422 -2.90 3.26 20.16
N LEU A 423 -1.97 3.11 19.22
CA LEU A 423 -1.85 1.89 18.42
C LEU A 423 -1.47 0.74 19.34
N VAL A 424 -2.41 -0.16 19.63
CA VAL A 424 -2.16 -1.29 20.53
C VAL A 424 -1.93 -2.58 19.75
N VAL A 425 -0.99 -3.39 20.23
CA VAL A 425 -0.68 -4.72 19.65
C VAL A 425 -0.24 -5.67 20.77
N SER A 426 -0.51 -6.97 20.61
CA SER A 426 -0.12 -8.01 21.56
C SER A 426 1.33 -8.46 21.35
N ASP A 427 2.00 -8.88 22.42
CA ASP A 427 3.31 -9.52 22.34
C ASP A 427 3.26 -10.80 21.48
N GLU A 428 2.16 -11.56 21.55
CA GLU A 428 1.97 -12.78 20.76
C GLU A 428 1.95 -12.49 19.25
N ASP A 429 1.37 -11.36 18.83
CA ASP A 429 1.35 -11.00 17.41
C ASP A 429 2.69 -10.47 16.90
N LEU A 430 3.53 -9.92 17.78
CA LEU A 430 4.86 -9.39 17.45
C LEU A 430 5.97 -10.43 17.54
N ASP A 431 5.75 -11.51 18.30
CA ASP A 431 6.78 -12.51 18.61
C ASP A 431 7.24 -13.28 17.36
N PRO A 432 8.51 -13.13 16.92
CA PRO A 432 9.04 -13.87 15.78
C PRO A 432 9.10 -15.39 16.01
N GLU A 433 9.18 -15.84 17.28
CA GLU A 433 9.10 -17.28 17.59
C GLU A 433 7.70 -17.84 17.35
N SER A 434 6.66 -17.06 17.66
CA SER A 434 5.26 -17.41 17.43
C SER A 434 4.82 -17.20 15.98
N ASN A 435 5.47 -16.29 15.26
CA ASN A 435 5.14 -15.89 13.89
C ASN A 435 6.36 -16.00 12.95
N PRO A 436 6.94 -17.19 12.77
CA PRO A 436 8.15 -17.36 11.97
C PRO A 436 7.89 -16.99 10.50
N GLY A 437 8.71 -16.10 9.95
CA GLY A 437 8.60 -15.62 8.57
C GLY A 437 7.53 -14.54 8.36
N ALA A 438 6.97 -13.97 9.42
CA ALA A 438 6.06 -12.85 9.32
C ALA A 438 6.77 -11.58 8.82
N ARG A 439 6.09 -10.82 7.95
CA ARG A 439 6.45 -9.45 7.59
C ARG A 439 5.42 -8.50 8.19
N TYR A 440 5.82 -7.28 8.55
CA TYR A 440 4.94 -6.32 9.20
C TYR A 440 4.86 -5.01 8.44
N PHE A 441 3.70 -4.37 8.47
CA PHE A 441 3.44 -3.13 7.75
C PHE A 441 2.75 -2.13 8.66
N ALA A 442 3.31 -0.94 8.80
CA ALA A 442 2.66 0.17 9.48
C ALA A 442 1.93 1.05 8.47
N GLU A 443 0.78 1.56 8.85
CA GLU A 443 -0.07 2.41 8.02
C GLU A 443 -0.51 3.64 8.78
N LEU A 444 -0.55 4.76 8.07
CA LEU A 444 -1.15 6.01 8.51
C LEU A 444 -2.23 6.42 7.52
N TYR A 445 -3.42 6.66 8.04
CA TYR A 445 -4.50 7.32 7.32
C TYR A 445 -4.76 8.68 7.97
N THR A 446 -4.65 9.75 7.19
CA THR A 446 -5.11 11.09 7.58
C THR A 446 -6.38 11.43 6.83
N LEU A 447 -7.39 11.92 7.53
CA LEU A 447 -8.64 12.39 6.95
C LEU A 447 -8.80 13.88 7.26
N SER A 448 -9.00 14.73 6.24
CA SER A 448 -9.48 16.11 6.41
C SER A 448 -10.85 16.27 5.76
N HIS A 449 -11.68 17.18 6.30
CA HIS A 449 -13.04 17.45 5.80
C HIS A 449 -13.08 18.20 4.46
N ASP A 450 -11.99 18.90 4.15
CA ASP A 450 -11.79 19.72 2.95
C ASP A 450 -10.74 19.15 2.01
N ASP A 451 -10.29 17.92 2.25
CA ASP A 451 -9.43 17.18 1.34
C ASP A 451 -10.23 16.82 0.07
N SER A 452 -9.71 17.17 -1.10
CA SER A 452 -10.40 16.95 -2.37
C SER A 452 -10.26 15.52 -2.88
N GLU A 453 -9.25 14.78 -2.41
CA GLU A 453 -8.97 13.40 -2.79
C GLU A 453 -8.67 12.55 -1.55
N HIS A 454 -9.69 11.90 -0.98
CA HIS A 454 -9.55 11.16 0.28
C HIS A 454 -8.70 9.87 0.17
N THR A 455 -8.29 9.46 -1.03
CA THR A 455 -7.56 8.19 -1.25
C THR A 455 -6.05 8.32 -1.30
N ASN A 456 -5.51 9.53 -1.47
CA ASN A 456 -4.06 9.79 -1.48
C ASN A 456 -3.51 10.19 -0.09
N SER A 457 -4.39 10.44 0.89
CA SER A 457 -4.06 10.76 2.28
C SER A 457 -3.88 9.53 3.18
N LEU A 458 -3.57 8.40 2.57
CA LEU A 458 -3.35 7.09 3.19
C LEU A 458 -2.06 6.47 2.63
N GLY A 459 -1.21 5.92 3.50
CA GLY A 459 0.01 5.25 3.06
C GLY A 459 0.54 4.24 4.06
N TRP A 460 1.36 3.31 3.56
CA TRP A 460 1.94 2.23 4.36
C TRP A 460 3.40 1.98 4.07
N GLN A 461 4.07 1.32 5.02
CA GLN A 461 5.46 0.95 4.87
C GLN A 461 5.81 -0.33 5.63
N GLU A 462 6.73 -1.13 5.09
CA GLU A 462 7.24 -2.33 5.78
C GLU A 462 8.15 -1.98 6.96
N VAL A 463 8.00 -2.74 8.04
CA VAL A 463 8.65 -2.54 9.34
C VAL A 463 9.30 -3.83 9.79
N ASP A 464 10.58 -3.74 10.12
CA ASP A 464 11.32 -4.74 10.87
C ASP A 464 11.00 -4.66 12.35
N ILE A 465 10.80 -5.81 12.98
CA ILE A 465 10.47 -5.90 14.41
C ILE A 465 11.53 -6.72 15.11
N SER A 466 12.04 -6.19 16.21
CA SER A 466 12.96 -6.90 17.10
C SER A 466 12.59 -6.70 18.57
N GLY A 467 12.95 -7.67 19.40
CA GLY A 467 12.55 -7.70 20.81
C GLY A 467 12.13 -9.09 21.24
N GLN A 468 11.44 -9.16 22.38
CA GLN A 468 10.88 -10.40 22.92
C GLN A 468 9.65 -10.09 23.79
N PRO A 469 8.71 -11.05 23.94
CA PRO A 469 7.56 -10.90 24.84
C PRO A 469 7.93 -10.44 26.25
N GLY A 470 7.16 -9.50 26.80
CA GLY A 470 7.43 -8.84 28.09
C GLY A 470 8.58 -7.84 28.10
N GLY A 471 9.33 -7.71 27.00
CA GLY A 471 10.43 -6.77 26.82
C GLY A 471 10.02 -5.42 26.24
N THR A 472 11.01 -4.70 25.73
CA THR A 472 10.81 -3.56 24.83
C THR A 472 10.93 -4.08 23.40
N TRP A 473 10.01 -3.64 22.54
CA TRP A 473 10.04 -3.88 21.10
C TRP A 473 10.63 -2.66 20.40
N ASP A 474 11.49 -2.94 19.43
CA ASP A 474 12.10 -1.97 18.52
C ASP A 474 11.57 -2.21 17.10
N PHE A 475 11.40 -1.13 16.36
CA PHE A 475 10.72 -1.11 15.06
C PHE A 475 11.53 -0.25 14.09
N ASP A 476 11.98 -0.85 12.99
CA ASP A 476 12.80 -0.19 11.99
C ASP A 476 12.10 -0.21 10.64
N PHE A 477 11.87 0.97 10.07
CA PHE A 477 11.30 1.11 8.75
C PHE A 477 12.30 0.63 7.67
N ARG A 478 11.85 -0.25 6.76
CA ARG A 478 12.72 -0.89 5.74
C ARG A 478 12.99 -0.06 4.48
N GLN A 479 12.18 0.96 4.20
CA GLN A 479 12.20 1.77 2.98
C GLN A 479 11.93 3.26 3.31
N VAL A 480 12.06 4.18 2.36
CA VAL A 480 11.37 5.48 2.43
C VAL A 480 9.94 5.23 1.94
N MET A 481 8.94 5.81 2.61
CA MET A 481 7.54 5.76 2.19
C MET A 481 7.39 5.86 0.67
N GLY A 482 6.82 4.81 0.07
CA GLY A 482 6.72 4.67 -1.39
C GLY A 482 5.37 4.13 -1.87
N ASN A 483 4.45 3.79 -0.96
CA ASN A 483 3.14 3.22 -1.33
C ASN A 483 2.01 4.10 -0.79
N GLU A 484 1.45 4.91 -1.68
CA GLU A 484 0.13 5.53 -1.49
C GLU A 484 -0.95 4.44 -1.56
N GLY A 485 -2.00 4.58 -0.75
CA GLY A 485 -3.07 3.60 -0.62
C GLY A 485 -3.00 2.76 0.66
N PRO A 486 -3.99 1.86 0.89
CA PRO A 486 -4.04 1.05 2.10
C PRO A 486 -2.94 0.00 2.15
N ALA A 487 -2.53 -0.41 3.35
CA ALA A 487 -1.62 -1.54 3.58
C ALA A 487 -2.14 -2.85 2.98
N LEU A 488 -3.43 -2.93 2.67
CA LEU A 488 -4.02 -4.01 1.88
C LEU A 488 -3.30 -4.22 0.54
N ASP A 489 -2.72 -3.17 -0.05
CA ASP A 489 -1.95 -3.25 -1.30
C ASP A 489 -0.65 -4.05 -1.17
N ALA A 490 -0.15 -4.26 0.07
CA ALA A 490 0.95 -5.17 0.33
C ALA A 490 0.58 -6.65 0.10
N TRP A 491 -0.71 -6.97 -0.05
CA TRP A 491 -1.21 -8.31 -0.33
C TRP A 491 -1.25 -8.61 -1.83
N GLU A 492 -0.06 -8.72 -2.42
CA GLU A 492 0.13 -8.89 -3.87
C GLU A 492 -0.67 -10.05 -4.47
N GLY A 493 -1.20 -9.84 -5.69
CA GLY A 493 -1.93 -10.87 -6.45
C GLY A 493 -3.41 -11.02 -6.08
N GLY A 494 -3.94 -10.13 -5.23
CA GLY A 494 -5.36 -10.08 -4.85
C GLY A 494 -6.27 -9.59 -5.98
N GLU A 495 -7.45 -10.21 -6.12
CA GLU A 495 -8.55 -9.62 -6.91
C GLU A 495 -9.34 -8.66 -5.99
N ARG A 496 -9.24 -7.35 -6.24
CA ARG A 496 -9.93 -6.30 -5.46
C ARG A 496 -11.31 -5.96 -6.05
N THR A 497 -12.29 -5.85 -5.17
CA THR A 497 -13.62 -5.27 -5.45
C THR A 497 -13.88 -4.09 -4.51
N VAL A 498 -14.40 -2.98 -5.06
CA VAL A 498 -14.87 -1.82 -4.27
C VAL A 498 -16.37 -1.93 -4.04
N ILE A 499 -16.82 -1.73 -2.79
CA ILE A 499 -18.22 -1.84 -2.39
C ILE A 499 -18.61 -0.65 -1.50
N PRO A 500 -19.64 0.14 -1.85
CA PRO A 500 -20.39 0.12 -3.11
C PRO A 500 -19.50 0.46 -4.33
N GLU A 501 -19.88 -0.06 -5.50
CA GLU A 501 -19.17 0.17 -6.76
C GLU A 501 -19.40 1.61 -7.30
N SER A 502 -20.47 2.29 -6.87
CA SER A 502 -20.74 3.67 -7.24
C SER A 502 -20.12 4.66 -6.25
N GLU A 503 -19.48 5.71 -6.78
CA GLU A 503 -18.97 6.86 -6.03
C GLU A 503 -20.08 7.76 -5.42
N LEU A 504 -21.35 7.34 -5.53
CA LEU A 504 -22.54 8.16 -5.25
C LEU A 504 -23.33 7.71 -4.02
N VAL A 505 -22.80 6.81 -3.20
CA VAL A 505 -23.36 6.64 -1.87
C VAL A 505 -22.66 7.65 -0.98
N ASP A 506 -23.41 8.62 -0.44
CA ASP A 506 -22.99 9.61 0.58
C ASP A 506 -22.60 8.95 1.93
N ASP A 507 -21.88 7.83 1.87
CA ASP A 507 -21.54 6.96 2.98
C ASP A 507 -20.12 6.44 2.89
N GLY A 508 -19.46 6.46 1.72
CA GLY A 508 -18.12 5.92 1.52
C GLY A 508 -18.09 4.45 1.09
N ARG A 509 -16.91 3.83 1.19
CA ARG A 509 -16.47 2.64 0.47
C ARG A 509 -15.78 1.63 1.39
N SER A 510 -15.78 0.39 0.95
CA SER A 510 -15.00 -0.72 1.50
C SER A 510 -14.34 -1.49 0.36
N TYR A 511 -13.17 -2.04 0.61
CA TYR A 511 -12.45 -2.90 -0.33
C TYR A 511 -12.56 -4.35 0.14
N ILE A 512 -12.84 -5.26 -0.78
CA ILE A 512 -12.72 -6.69 -0.53
C ILE A 512 -11.72 -7.29 -1.52
N ASP A 513 -10.62 -7.80 -0.97
CA ASP A 513 -9.59 -8.49 -1.73
C ASP A 513 -9.72 -10.00 -1.53
N LEU A 514 -9.43 -10.76 -2.58
CA LEU A 514 -9.51 -12.21 -2.58
C LEU A 514 -8.23 -12.86 -3.12
N HIS A 515 -7.74 -13.84 -2.37
CA HIS A 515 -6.84 -14.89 -2.87
C HIS A 515 -7.53 -16.25 -2.89
N VAL A 516 -7.33 -16.97 -3.99
CA VAL A 516 -7.76 -18.36 -4.12
C VAL A 516 -6.55 -19.24 -4.44
N SER A 517 -6.34 -20.29 -3.64
CA SER A 517 -5.32 -21.31 -3.91
C SER A 517 -5.95 -22.70 -3.99
N GLU A 518 -5.37 -23.56 -4.82
CA GLU A 518 -5.81 -24.96 -4.95
C GLU A 518 -5.10 -25.81 -3.90
N ASN A 519 -5.87 -26.58 -3.13
CA ASN A 519 -5.37 -27.53 -2.14
C ASN A 519 -4.96 -28.84 -2.82
N GLU A 520 -4.07 -29.61 -2.18
CA GLU A 520 -3.59 -30.89 -2.71
C GLU A 520 -4.72 -31.93 -2.95
N ASP A 521 -5.85 -31.79 -2.25
CA ASP A 521 -7.00 -32.67 -2.36
C ASP A 521 -7.99 -32.26 -3.46
N GLY A 522 -7.67 -31.22 -4.23
CA GLY A 522 -8.52 -30.68 -5.30
C GLY A 522 -9.66 -29.78 -4.82
N THR A 523 -9.67 -29.41 -3.53
CA THR A 523 -10.51 -28.31 -3.03
C THR A 523 -9.79 -26.97 -3.23
N TYR A 524 -10.51 -25.87 -3.03
CA TYR A 524 -10.00 -24.51 -3.19
C TYR A 524 -10.09 -23.77 -1.86
N ARG A 525 -8.98 -23.16 -1.47
CA ARG A 525 -8.87 -22.26 -0.33
C ARG A 525 -9.27 -20.86 -0.76
N TYR A 526 -10.32 -20.31 -0.16
CA TYR A 526 -10.74 -18.92 -0.34
C TYR A 526 -10.30 -18.09 0.87
N GLU A 527 -9.53 -17.03 0.62
CA GLU A 527 -9.10 -16.06 1.64
C GLU A 527 -9.60 -14.67 1.22
N TYR A 528 -10.49 -14.08 1.99
CA TYR A 528 -10.98 -12.71 1.79
C TYR A 528 -10.41 -11.77 2.86
N ALA A 529 -10.02 -10.58 2.46
CA ALA A 529 -9.72 -9.46 3.34
C ALA A 529 -10.69 -8.31 3.04
N LEU A 530 -11.52 -7.94 4.01
CA LEU A 530 -12.48 -6.85 3.91
C LEU A 530 -11.96 -5.66 4.71
N TYR A 531 -11.63 -4.58 4.02
CA TYR A 531 -11.13 -3.32 4.57
C TYR A 531 -12.20 -2.24 4.43
N ASN A 532 -12.59 -1.61 5.54
CA ASN A 532 -13.45 -0.43 5.48
C ASN A 532 -12.57 0.81 5.32
N LEU A 533 -12.51 1.33 4.09
CA LEU A 533 -11.75 2.53 3.77
C LEU A 533 -12.38 3.76 4.42
N ASP A 534 -13.62 4.09 4.07
CA ASP A 534 -14.27 5.34 4.49
C ASP A 534 -15.80 5.20 4.64
N MET A 535 -16.32 3.96 4.75
CA MET A 535 -17.74 3.69 4.94
C MET A 535 -18.22 4.08 6.35
N HIS A 536 -18.93 5.20 6.44
CA HIS A 536 -19.44 5.78 7.69
C HIS A 536 -20.43 4.88 8.42
N ARG A 537 -21.34 4.22 7.70
CA ARG A 537 -22.30 3.29 8.32
C ARG A 537 -21.68 1.96 8.75
N ALA A 538 -20.40 1.70 8.43
CA ALA A 538 -19.64 0.51 8.80
C ALA A 538 -20.27 -0.82 8.35
N VAL A 539 -19.52 -1.92 8.43
CA VAL A 539 -19.98 -3.24 7.98
C VAL A 539 -20.30 -4.14 9.17
N ALA A 540 -21.46 -4.79 9.13
CA ALA A 540 -21.94 -5.76 10.13
C ALA A 540 -22.00 -7.20 9.63
N SER A 541 -21.99 -7.42 8.32
CA SER A 541 -21.95 -8.79 7.77
C SER A 541 -21.29 -8.86 6.40
N LEU A 542 -20.75 -10.04 6.09
CA LEU A 542 -20.28 -10.43 4.76
C LEU A 542 -20.99 -11.74 4.38
N THR A 543 -21.62 -11.76 3.21
CA THR A 543 -22.24 -12.96 2.63
C THR A 543 -21.54 -13.31 1.32
N ILE A 544 -20.99 -14.53 1.28
CA ILE A 544 -20.42 -15.12 0.07
C ILE A 544 -21.43 -16.12 -0.47
N PRO A 545 -21.94 -15.96 -1.70
CA PRO A 545 -22.87 -16.92 -2.27
C PRO A 545 -22.16 -18.26 -2.53
N VAL A 546 -22.78 -19.34 -2.04
CA VAL A 546 -22.26 -20.70 -2.17
C VAL A 546 -23.43 -21.62 -2.49
N GLY A 547 -23.39 -22.28 -3.64
CA GLY A 547 -24.47 -23.18 -4.06
C GLY A 547 -24.73 -24.30 -3.04
N GLU A 548 -25.99 -24.74 -2.90
CA GLU A 548 -26.37 -25.80 -1.94
C GLU A 548 -25.58 -27.10 -2.12
N GLY A 549 -25.14 -27.39 -3.35
CA GLY A 549 -24.36 -28.58 -3.71
C GLY A 549 -22.86 -28.49 -3.44
N VAL A 550 -22.33 -27.31 -3.09
CA VAL A 550 -20.91 -27.10 -2.78
C VAL A 550 -20.65 -27.51 -1.32
N ALA A 551 -19.66 -28.37 -1.11
CA ALA A 551 -19.16 -28.70 0.22
C ALA A 551 -18.18 -27.62 0.68
N ILE A 552 -18.32 -27.17 1.94
CA ILE A 552 -17.41 -26.21 2.55
C ILE A 552 -16.84 -26.74 3.87
N SER A 553 -15.60 -26.38 4.18
CA SER A 553 -14.91 -26.70 5.42
C SER A 553 -13.94 -25.58 5.80
N GLY A 554 -13.17 -25.75 6.88
CA GLY A 554 -12.09 -24.81 7.23
C GLY A 554 -12.53 -23.38 7.52
N ILE A 555 -13.82 -23.15 7.82
CA ILE A 555 -14.41 -21.82 8.01
C ILE A 555 -13.71 -21.11 9.17
N GLY A 556 -13.20 -19.91 8.93
CA GLY A 556 -12.64 -19.08 9.97
C GLY A 556 -12.79 -17.58 9.72
N PHE A 557 -12.38 -16.83 10.73
CA PHE A 557 -12.56 -15.40 10.87
C PHE A 557 -11.42 -14.84 11.71
N LYS A 558 -10.89 -13.68 11.33
CA LYS A 558 -9.99 -12.89 12.16
C LYS A 558 -10.35 -11.41 12.06
N ALA A 559 -10.34 -10.73 13.19
CA ALA A 559 -10.58 -9.29 13.31
C ALA A 559 -9.51 -8.67 14.20
N VAL A 560 -9.10 -7.45 13.84
CA VAL A 560 -8.36 -6.58 14.77
C VAL A 560 -9.23 -6.31 16.00
N GLN A 561 -8.60 -6.30 17.18
CA GLN A 561 -9.30 -6.03 18.43
C GLN A 561 -9.52 -4.53 18.58
N SER A 562 -10.73 -4.11 18.95
CA SER A 562 -10.92 -2.80 19.53
C SER A 562 -10.42 -2.79 20.98
N ALA A 563 -9.58 -1.82 21.30
CA ALA A 563 -9.28 -1.39 22.66
C ALA A 563 -9.55 0.10 22.64
N ASP A 564 -10.35 0.73 23.46
CA ASP A 564 -10.95 0.65 24.76
C ASP A 564 -12.21 1.54 24.61
N ASP A 565 -12.82 1.49 23.42
CA ASP A 565 -13.85 2.39 22.88
C ASP A 565 -15.28 1.91 23.15
N GLY A 566 -15.39 0.76 23.82
CA GLY A 566 -16.64 0.20 24.30
C GLY A 566 -17.30 -0.80 23.36
N PHE A 567 -16.80 -1.00 22.13
CA PHE A 567 -17.20 -2.13 21.29
C PHE A 567 -16.67 -3.45 21.88
N ASN A 568 -17.42 -4.53 21.68
CA ASN A 568 -16.94 -5.85 22.04
C ASN A 568 -16.11 -6.44 20.89
N ASN A 569 -15.32 -7.47 21.21
CA ASN A 569 -14.49 -8.17 20.25
C ASN A 569 -14.99 -9.59 19.98
N GLU A 570 -16.30 -9.83 20.10
CA GLU A 570 -16.88 -11.15 19.83
C GLU A 570 -16.69 -11.50 18.34
N PRO A 571 -16.19 -12.70 18.01
CA PRO A 571 -15.94 -13.09 16.63
C PRO A 571 -17.26 -13.20 15.85
N TRP A 572 -17.25 -12.83 14.57
CA TRP A 572 -18.44 -12.95 13.73
C TRP A 572 -18.78 -14.43 13.53
N ALA A 573 -20.01 -14.80 13.90
CA ALA A 573 -20.48 -16.16 13.73
C ALA A 573 -20.76 -16.44 12.25
N ALA A 574 -20.28 -17.59 11.76
CA ALA A 574 -20.57 -18.06 10.43
C ALA A 574 -21.86 -18.89 10.40
N THR A 575 -22.79 -18.55 9.53
CA THR A 575 -24.02 -19.30 9.25
C THR A 575 -24.07 -19.67 7.78
N ARG A 576 -24.58 -20.88 7.49
CA ARG A 576 -24.81 -21.33 6.12
C ARG A 576 -26.28 -21.61 5.90
N ASP A 577 -26.83 -21.03 4.85
CA ASP A 577 -28.19 -21.30 4.38
C ASP A 577 -28.23 -21.42 2.84
N ALA A 578 -29.41 -21.26 2.23
CA ALA A 578 -29.58 -21.37 0.78
C ALA A 578 -28.98 -20.20 0.00
N SER A 579 -28.74 -19.05 0.65
CA SER A 579 -28.15 -17.85 0.04
C SER A 579 -26.62 -17.91 -0.01
N GLY A 580 -26.00 -18.65 0.91
CA GLY A 580 -24.56 -18.85 0.94
C GLY A 580 -23.99 -19.01 2.35
N LEU A 581 -22.76 -18.54 2.52
CA LEU A 581 -22.05 -18.49 3.78
C LEU A 581 -21.98 -17.04 4.26
N THR A 582 -22.53 -16.75 5.43
CA THR A 582 -22.59 -15.40 6.01
C THR A 582 -21.84 -15.36 7.33
N TRP A 583 -20.98 -14.36 7.50
CA TRP A 583 -20.46 -13.95 8.81
C TRP A 583 -21.17 -12.67 9.23
N SER A 584 -21.58 -12.59 10.49
CA SER A 584 -22.27 -11.38 10.97
C SER A 584 -22.00 -11.07 12.44
N THR A 585 -22.03 -9.78 12.75
CA THR A 585 -22.30 -9.24 14.08
C THR A 585 -23.73 -8.70 14.17
N SER A 586 -24.16 -8.29 15.36
CA SER A 586 -25.46 -7.66 15.55
C SER A 586 -25.44 -6.18 15.13
N PRO A 587 -26.47 -5.64 14.47
CA PRO A 587 -26.52 -4.24 14.04
C PRO A 587 -26.69 -3.27 15.24
N VAL A 588 -26.38 -1.99 15.03
CA VAL A 588 -26.34 -0.97 16.09
C VAL A 588 -27.69 -0.81 16.81
N ALA A 589 -28.80 -0.99 16.07
CA ALA A 589 -30.16 -0.85 16.61
C ALA A 589 -30.51 -1.91 17.66
N GLU A 590 -29.86 -3.08 17.60
CA GLU A 590 -30.06 -4.19 18.54
C GLU A 590 -29.00 -4.16 19.65
N HIS A 591 -27.74 -3.99 19.23
CA HIS A 591 -26.58 -4.09 20.09
C HIS A 591 -25.56 -2.99 19.71
N PRO A 592 -25.65 -1.78 20.28
CA PRO A 592 -24.85 -0.62 19.85
C PRO A 592 -23.34 -0.75 20.10
N ASN A 593 -22.94 -1.74 20.90
CA ASN A 593 -21.56 -2.05 21.24
C ASN A 593 -21.16 -3.44 20.70
N SER A 594 -21.73 -3.87 19.56
CA SER A 594 -21.32 -5.11 18.91
C SER A 594 -19.92 -4.97 18.28
N ASN A 595 -19.52 -5.85 17.37
CA ASN A 595 -18.18 -5.84 16.79
C ASN A 595 -18.24 -5.44 15.30
N PRO A 596 -18.47 -4.17 14.93
CA PRO A 596 -18.55 -3.77 13.53
C PRO A 596 -17.16 -3.58 12.89
N LEU A 597 -17.07 -3.78 11.58
CA LEU A 597 -15.91 -3.34 10.81
C LEU A 597 -15.98 -1.82 10.58
N GLY A 598 -15.29 -1.08 11.44
CA GLY A 598 -15.23 0.39 11.42
C GLY A 598 -14.15 0.96 10.50
N TRP A 599 -14.11 2.29 10.42
CA TRP A 599 -13.18 3.07 9.60
C TRP A 599 -11.70 2.68 9.80
N GLY A 600 -11.01 2.41 8.69
CA GLY A 600 -9.58 2.11 8.65
C GLY A 600 -9.22 0.79 9.33
N SER A 601 -10.12 -0.19 9.26
CA SER A 601 -9.95 -1.52 9.85
C SER A 601 -10.14 -2.62 8.80
N LEU A 602 -9.50 -3.78 9.01
CA LEU A 602 -9.49 -4.94 8.12
C LEU A 602 -9.86 -6.22 8.88
N TYR A 603 -10.84 -6.96 8.37
CA TYR A 603 -11.21 -8.31 8.83
C TYR A 603 -10.94 -9.35 7.76
N ASN A 604 -10.51 -10.55 8.17
CA ASN A 604 -10.26 -11.68 7.28
C ASN A 604 -11.33 -12.76 7.44
N PHE A 605 -11.71 -13.37 6.33
CA PHE A 605 -12.66 -14.47 6.25
C PHE A 605 -12.08 -15.56 5.37
N TRP A 606 -12.24 -16.82 5.75
CA TRP A 606 -11.71 -17.90 4.93
C TRP A 606 -12.49 -19.19 5.09
N PHE A 607 -12.41 -20.03 4.08
CA PHE A 607 -12.96 -21.38 4.06
C PHE A 607 -12.39 -22.16 2.88
N ASP A 608 -12.56 -23.48 2.91
CA ASP A 608 -12.24 -24.36 1.79
C ASP A 608 -13.54 -24.79 1.11
N ALA A 609 -13.55 -24.91 -0.22
CA ALA A 609 -14.70 -25.39 -0.97
C ALA A 609 -14.30 -26.40 -2.07
N ASP A 610 -15.19 -27.35 -2.36
CA ASP A 610 -14.99 -28.33 -3.45
C ASP A 610 -15.37 -27.81 -4.84
N ALA A 611 -15.56 -26.50 -4.98
CA ALA A 611 -15.90 -25.85 -6.23
C ALA A 611 -14.88 -24.77 -6.56
N ALA A 612 -14.46 -24.73 -7.84
CA ALA A 612 -13.52 -23.75 -8.37
C ALA A 612 -14.09 -22.32 -8.31
N PRO A 613 -13.22 -21.29 -8.27
CA PRO A 613 -13.67 -19.90 -8.29
C PRO A 613 -14.35 -19.55 -9.62
N ALA A 614 -15.47 -18.86 -9.52
CA ALA A 614 -16.15 -18.21 -10.63
C ALA A 614 -16.69 -16.86 -10.16
N GLU A 615 -17.04 -15.96 -11.09
CA GLU A 615 -17.63 -14.67 -10.71
C GLU A 615 -18.95 -14.85 -9.96
N GLY A 616 -19.18 -14.00 -8.97
CA GLY A 616 -20.42 -13.94 -8.22
C GLY A 616 -20.51 -12.67 -7.39
N SER A 617 -21.71 -12.38 -6.92
CA SER A 617 -21.99 -11.17 -6.13
C SER A 617 -21.86 -11.46 -4.64
N VAL A 618 -20.89 -10.86 -3.98
CA VAL A 618 -20.79 -10.84 -2.50
C VAL A 618 -21.66 -9.71 -1.95
N THR A 619 -22.16 -9.86 -0.73
CA THR A 619 -23.04 -8.86 -0.10
C THR A 619 -22.50 -8.42 1.26
N LEU A 620 -22.37 -7.11 1.46
CA LEU A 620 -22.05 -6.48 2.73
C LEU A 620 -23.33 -5.98 3.40
N GLY A 621 -23.57 -6.35 4.66
CA GLY A 621 -24.63 -5.77 5.49
C GLY A 621 -24.11 -4.59 6.30
N VAL A 622 -24.92 -3.54 6.41
CA VAL A 622 -24.55 -2.29 7.07
C VAL A 622 -24.75 -2.35 8.60
N TYR A 623 -23.83 -1.78 9.39
CA TYR A 623 -23.93 -1.76 10.86
C TYR A 623 -24.86 -0.69 11.40
N ARG A 624 -24.71 0.57 10.94
CA ARG A 624 -25.50 1.72 11.36
C ARG A 624 -26.83 1.81 10.59
N THR A 625 -27.69 0.85 10.86
CA THR A 625 -29.04 0.77 10.25
C THR A 625 -30.02 1.84 10.74
N ASP A 626 -29.60 2.67 11.69
CA ASP A 626 -30.33 3.83 12.18
C ASP A 626 -30.17 5.08 11.29
N LEU A 627 -29.17 5.08 10.40
CA LEU A 627 -28.95 6.11 9.39
C LEU A 627 -29.71 5.77 8.09
N GLU A 628 -30.05 6.79 7.30
CA GLU A 628 -30.83 6.64 6.07
C GLU A 628 -30.04 5.91 4.97
N GLY A 629 -30.77 5.22 4.08
CA GLY A 629 -30.24 4.53 2.91
C GLY A 629 -30.34 3.00 2.98
N PRO A 630 -29.70 2.28 2.04
CA PRO A 630 -29.82 0.82 1.95
C PRO A 630 -29.16 0.11 3.13
N SER A 631 -29.73 -1.03 3.53
CA SER A 631 -29.19 -1.86 4.63
C SER A 631 -28.07 -2.81 4.21
N SER A 632 -27.75 -2.85 2.91
CA SER A 632 -26.73 -3.73 2.35
C SER A 632 -26.27 -3.26 0.99
N PHE A 633 -25.03 -3.61 0.64
CA PHE A 633 -24.40 -3.37 -0.66
C PHE A 633 -23.89 -4.66 -1.26
N ALA A 634 -23.83 -4.72 -2.59
CA ALA A 634 -23.32 -5.86 -3.32
C ALA A 634 -22.10 -5.47 -4.16
N GLY A 635 -21.22 -6.42 -4.44
CA GLY A 635 -20.08 -6.24 -5.34
C GLY A 635 -19.68 -7.55 -6.00
N VAL A 636 -19.10 -7.47 -7.20
CA VAL A 636 -18.66 -8.65 -7.96
C VAL A 636 -17.28 -9.08 -7.50
N SER A 637 -17.13 -10.34 -7.09
CA SER A 637 -15.85 -10.98 -6.71
C SER A 637 -15.84 -12.42 -7.22
N ARG A 638 -14.84 -13.24 -6.87
CA ARG A 638 -14.92 -14.70 -7.10
C ARG A 638 -15.56 -15.39 -5.92
N VAL A 639 -16.35 -16.40 -6.22
CA VAL A 639 -17.09 -17.22 -5.25
C VAL A 639 -17.05 -18.70 -5.68
N PRO A 640 -17.30 -19.65 -4.78
CA PRO A 640 -17.31 -21.08 -5.12
C PRO A 640 -18.40 -21.46 -6.13
N GLY A 641 -17.99 -22.00 -7.28
CA GLY A 641 -18.87 -22.62 -8.26
C GLY A 641 -19.83 -21.67 -9.00
N GLY A 642 -19.70 -20.35 -8.83
CA GLY A 642 -20.56 -19.35 -9.48
C GLY A 642 -22.01 -19.41 -8.99
N GLY A 643 -22.19 -19.63 -7.68
CA GLY A 643 -23.49 -19.87 -7.07
C GLY A 643 -24.47 -18.69 -7.20
N GLY A 644 -25.27 -18.66 -8.27
CA GLY A 644 -26.67 -18.24 -8.15
C GLY A 644 -27.04 -16.77 -8.37
N ALA A 645 -26.20 -15.96 -9.01
CA ALA A 645 -26.66 -14.75 -9.68
C ALA A 645 -26.08 -14.73 -11.10
N PRO A 646 -26.88 -14.40 -12.14
CA PRO A 646 -26.29 -14.00 -13.41
C PRO A 646 -25.30 -12.85 -13.14
N PRO A 647 -24.24 -12.68 -13.94
CA PRO A 647 -23.52 -11.40 -13.94
C PRO A 647 -24.56 -10.27 -14.04
N PRO A 648 -24.34 -9.08 -13.44
CA PRO A 648 -25.16 -7.93 -13.79
C PRO A 648 -25.23 -7.90 -15.32
N PRO A 649 -26.44 -7.84 -15.92
CA PRO A 649 -26.57 -8.09 -17.34
C PRO A 649 -25.65 -7.17 -18.12
N GLU A 650 -25.12 -7.65 -19.25
CA GLU A 650 -24.63 -6.76 -20.30
C GLU A 650 -25.83 -5.96 -20.84
N GLY A 651 -26.29 -4.98 -20.07
CA GLY A 651 -27.31 -4.04 -20.44
C GLY A 651 -26.67 -2.84 -21.13
N THR A 652 -27.29 -2.38 -22.21
CA THR A 652 -26.95 -1.12 -22.87
C THR A 652 -26.98 0.01 -21.83
N ILE A 653 -25.98 0.90 -21.85
CA ILE A 653 -25.98 2.11 -21.01
C ILE A 653 -27.00 3.08 -21.59
N PHE A 654 -27.91 3.62 -20.76
CA PHE A 654 -28.93 4.56 -21.18
C PHE A 654 -29.21 5.62 -20.10
N ARG A 655 -29.94 6.67 -20.48
CA ARG A 655 -30.44 7.73 -19.59
C ARG A 655 -31.94 7.57 -19.42
N ARG A 656 -32.43 7.31 -18.20
CA ARG A 656 -33.87 7.09 -17.97
C ARG A 656 -34.63 8.38 -18.26
N GLY A 657 -35.71 8.28 -19.04
CA GLY A 657 -36.51 9.42 -19.49
C GLY A 657 -36.12 10.01 -20.85
N ASP A 658 -34.94 9.70 -21.42
CA ASP A 658 -34.54 10.13 -22.77
C ASP A 658 -34.99 9.11 -23.81
N THR A 659 -36.26 9.20 -24.20
CA THR A 659 -36.96 8.19 -25.01
C THR A 659 -36.63 8.30 -26.50
N ASP A 660 -36.19 9.46 -26.99
CA ASP A 660 -35.67 9.57 -28.36
C ASP A 660 -34.16 9.35 -28.49
N GLY A 661 -33.43 9.24 -27.38
CA GLY A 661 -32.01 8.95 -27.36
C GLY A 661 -31.16 10.11 -27.87
N ASN A 662 -31.60 11.35 -27.62
CA ASN A 662 -30.89 12.55 -28.07
C ASN A 662 -29.88 13.09 -27.05
N GLY A 663 -29.80 12.48 -25.87
CA GLY A 663 -28.91 12.81 -24.77
C GLY A 663 -29.50 13.81 -23.77
N THR A 664 -30.74 14.25 -23.94
CA THR A 664 -31.42 15.18 -23.04
C THR A 664 -32.81 14.68 -22.68
N VAL A 665 -33.18 14.79 -21.41
CA VAL A 665 -34.53 14.44 -20.95
C VAL A 665 -35.42 15.69 -21.03
N GLU A 666 -36.37 15.70 -21.95
CA GLU A 666 -37.22 16.86 -22.23
C GLU A 666 -38.69 16.49 -22.51
N LEU A 667 -39.51 17.50 -22.89
CA LEU A 667 -40.95 17.30 -23.08
C LEU A 667 -41.25 16.36 -24.26
N THR A 668 -40.38 16.30 -25.27
CA THR A 668 -40.59 15.46 -26.46
C THR A 668 -40.56 13.97 -26.10
N ASP A 669 -39.80 13.58 -25.09
CA ASP A 669 -39.76 12.20 -24.58
C ASP A 669 -41.10 11.76 -24.01
N ALA A 670 -41.71 12.59 -23.16
CA ALA A 670 -43.04 12.31 -22.63
C ALA A 670 -44.11 12.23 -23.75
N VAL A 671 -43.97 13.04 -24.80
CA VAL A 671 -44.83 12.98 -25.98
C VAL A 671 -44.63 11.68 -26.75
N LEU A 672 -43.41 11.15 -26.82
CA LEU A 672 -43.11 9.87 -27.46
C LEU A 672 -43.70 8.70 -26.69
N ILE A 673 -43.59 8.68 -25.36
CA ILE A 673 -44.26 7.68 -24.51
C ILE A 673 -45.78 7.69 -24.81
N LEU A 674 -46.43 8.85 -24.78
CA LEU A 674 -47.86 8.97 -25.07
C LEU A 674 -48.22 8.61 -26.52
N GLY A 675 -47.34 8.91 -27.47
CA GLY A 675 -47.50 8.57 -28.89
C GLY A 675 -47.43 7.06 -29.12
N TYR A 676 -46.48 6.39 -28.48
CA TYR A 676 -46.33 4.94 -28.47
C TYR A 676 -47.58 4.27 -27.88
N LEU A 677 -48.07 4.74 -26.74
CA LEU A 677 -49.22 4.15 -26.05
C LEU A 677 -50.56 4.34 -26.76
N PHE A 678 -50.81 5.51 -27.34
CA PHE A 678 -52.16 5.91 -27.77
C PHE A 678 -52.30 6.22 -29.26
N GLN A 679 -51.20 6.52 -29.96
CA GLN A 679 -51.25 7.00 -31.35
C GLN A 679 -50.66 5.99 -32.35
N GLY A 680 -50.11 4.86 -31.87
CA GLY A 680 -49.49 3.85 -32.72
C GLY A 680 -48.22 4.35 -33.39
N SER A 681 -47.49 5.26 -32.74
CA SER A 681 -46.14 5.65 -33.13
C SER A 681 -45.20 4.46 -33.13
N ALA A 682 -44.04 4.62 -33.78
CA ALA A 682 -42.99 3.59 -33.73
C ALA A 682 -42.60 3.30 -32.27
N THR A 683 -42.31 2.04 -31.97
CA THR A 683 -41.75 1.62 -30.68
C THR A 683 -40.46 2.40 -30.41
N PRO A 684 -40.27 2.95 -29.20
CA PRO A 684 -38.98 3.51 -28.78
C PRO A 684 -37.84 2.52 -29.03
N ALA A 685 -36.65 3.05 -29.37
CA ALA A 685 -35.47 2.23 -29.62
C ALA A 685 -34.95 1.56 -28.34
N CYS A 686 -35.24 2.17 -27.19
CA CYS A 686 -35.05 1.61 -25.87
C CYS A 686 -36.34 1.78 -25.07
N LEU A 687 -36.91 0.69 -24.55
CA LEU A 687 -38.14 0.76 -23.75
C LEU A 687 -37.84 1.14 -22.31
N GLU A 688 -36.61 0.92 -21.87
CA GLU A 688 -36.09 1.18 -20.53
C GLU A 688 -35.95 2.69 -20.31
N THR A 689 -35.65 3.46 -21.36
CA THR A 689 -35.72 4.93 -21.30
C THR A 689 -37.16 5.44 -21.14
N ALA A 690 -38.15 4.66 -21.60
CA ALA A 690 -39.56 5.03 -21.57
C ALA A 690 -40.28 4.55 -20.30
N ASP A 691 -39.80 3.49 -19.65
CA ASP A 691 -40.24 3.03 -18.33
C ASP A 691 -39.60 3.93 -17.25
N SER A 692 -40.20 5.10 -17.08
CA SER A 692 -39.69 6.14 -16.18
C SER A 692 -39.84 5.75 -14.71
N ASP A 693 -40.76 4.83 -14.41
CA ASP A 693 -41.03 4.38 -13.05
C ASP A 693 -40.42 3.04 -12.63
N ASP A 694 -39.81 2.35 -13.60
CA ASP A 694 -39.02 1.11 -13.46
C ASP A 694 -39.84 -0.06 -12.91
N ASN A 695 -41.03 -0.26 -13.50
CA ASN A 695 -41.96 -1.32 -13.09
C ASN A 695 -42.05 -2.50 -14.07
N GLY A 696 -41.29 -2.45 -15.15
CA GLY A 696 -41.22 -3.38 -16.27
C GLY A 696 -42.33 -3.25 -17.28
N LYS A 697 -42.97 -2.09 -17.34
CA LYS A 697 -44.02 -1.76 -18.30
C LYS A 697 -44.02 -0.28 -18.59
N VAL A 698 -43.87 0.03 -19.88
CA VAL A 698 -44.21 1.36 -20.41
C VAL A 698 -45.74 1.51 -20.45
N ASP A 699 -46.28 2.35 -19.56
CA ASP A 699 -47.67 2.76 -19.51
C ASP A 699 -47.85 4.27 -19.22
N VAL A 700 -49.08 4.68 -18.92
CA VAL A 700 -49.39 6.11 -18.74
C VAL A 700 -48.76 6.68 -17.47
N SER A 701 -48.43 5.85 -16.46
CA SER A 701 -47.73 6.30 -15.26
C SER A 701 -46.35 6.85 -15.58
N ASP A 702 -45.66 6.31 -16.58
CA ASP A 702 -44.33 6.77 -16.99
C ASP A 702 -44.33 8.19 -17.53
N ALA A 703 -45.25 8.47 -18.46
CA ALA A 703 -45.42 9.82 -18.99
C ALA A 703 -45.80 10.81 -17.87
N ILE A 704 -46.59 10.38 -16.88
CA ILE A 704 -46.95 11.22 -15.73
C ILE A 704 -45.72 11.45 -14.83
N ARG A 705 -44.92 10.41 -14.57
CA ARG A 705 -43.71 10.50 -13.75
C ARG A 705 -42.68 11.42 -14.39
N LEU A 706 -42.42 11.25 -15.68
CA LEU A 706 -41.51 12.08 -16.47
C LEU A 706 -41.94 13.55 -16.48
N LEU A 707 -43.21 13.83 -16.75
CA LEU A 707 -43.74 15.21 -16.71
C LEU A 707 -43.75 15.80 -15.28
N GLY A 708 -43.96 14.96 -14.27
CA GLY A 708 -43.92 15.34 -12.86
C GLY A 708 -42.52 15.77 -12.45
N TRP A 709 -41.50 15.02 -12.83
CA TRP A 709 -40.10 15.37 -12.65
C TRP A 709 -39.74 16.67 -13.39
N LEU A 710 -40.05 16.77 -14.69
CA LEU A 710 -39.72 17.93 -15.53
C LEU A 710 -40.34 19.25 -15.06
N PHE A 711 -41.58 19.25 -14.56
CA PHE A 711 -42.35 20.50 -14.38
C PHE A 711 -42.94 20.71 -12.99
N ALA A 712 -43.05 19.67 -12.16
CA ALA A 712 -43.75 19.74 -10.88
C ALA A 712 -42.83 19.55 -9.66
N GLY A 713 -41.51 19.38 -9.87
CA GLY A 713 -40.58 19.02 -8.80
C GLY A 713 -40.94 17.68 -8.18
N GLY A 714 -41.45 16.75 -8.99
CA GLY A 714 -41.72 15.38 -8.58
C GLY A 714 -40.44 14.63 -8.24
N GLU A 715 -40.60 13.44 -7.64
CA GLU A 715 -39.48 12.54 -7.32
C GLU A 715 -38.58 12.32 -8.55
N PRO A 716 -37.26 12.18 -8.36
CA PRO A 716 -36.33 11.76 -9.40
C PRO A 716 -36.81 10.49 -10.13
N LEU A 717 -36.45 10.38 -11.40
CA LEU A 717 -36.68 9.14 -12.15
C LEU A 717 -35.90 8.00 -11.51
N ALA A 718 -36.41 6.78 -11.67
CA ALA A 718 -35.71 5.61 -11.15
C ALA A 718 -34.29 5.53 -11.75
N PRO A 719 -33.30 5.00 -11.02
CA PRO A 719 -31.96 4.76 -11.56
C PRO A 719 -31.99 4.04 -12.92
N PRO A 720 -31.14 4.37 -13.91
CA PRO A 720 -29.98 5.26 -13.84
C PRO A 720 -30.33 6.76 -13.76
N GLY A 721 -31.61 7.12 -13.85
CA GLY A 721 -32.08 8.49 -13.67
C GLY A 721 -31.98 9.33 -14.95
N SER A 722 -32.40 10.59 -14.85
CA SER A 722 -32.44 11.54 -15.97
C SER A 722 -31.16 12.35 -16.15
N GLU A 723 -30.28 12.39 -15.15
CA GLU A 723 -29.08 13.23 -15.13
C GLU A 723 -27.79 12.47 -15.48
N GLU A 724 -27.80 11.14 -15.32
CA GLU A 724 -26.66 10.30 -15.63
C GLU A 724 -27.08 9.11 -16.50
N CYS A 725 -26.12 8.63 -17.27
CA CYS A 725 -26.26 7.38 -17.99
C CYS A 725 -25.77 6.24 -17.11
N GLY A 726 -26.48 5.12 -17.12
CA GLY A 726 -26.08 3.94 -16.38
C GLY A 726 -26.78 2.70 -16.88
N ARG A 727 -26.46 1.56 -16.27
CA ARG A 727 -27.18 0.32 -16.50
C ARG A 727 -28.42 0.28 -15.63
N ASP A 728 -29.43 -0.47 -16.07
CA ASP A 728 -30.60 -0.74 -15.23
C ASP A 728 -30.19 -1.58 -14.01
N PRO A 729 -30.35 -1.07 -12.77
CA PRO A 729 -30.02 -1.84 -11.58
C PRO A 729 -31.11 -2.85 -11.18
N THR A 730 -32.28 -2.84 -11.83
CA THR A 730 -33.39 -3.74 -11.53
C THR A 730 -33.22 -5.09 -12.23
N PRO A 731 -32.99 -6.20 -11.50
CA PRO A 731 -32.69 -7.48 -12.13
C PRO A 731 -33.92 -8.09 -12.82
N GLY A 732 -33.75 -8.47 -14.10
CA GLY A 732 -34.76 -9.22 -14.86
C GLY A 732 -35.78 -8.36 -15.63
N ASP A 733 -35.52 -7.07 -15.75
CA ASP A 733 -36.34 -6.11 -16.51
C ASP A 733 -35.68 -5.68 -17.85
N GLU A 734 -35.02 -6.62 -18.51
CA GLU A 734 -34.30 -6.36 -19.76
C GLU A 734 -35.23 -6.46 -20.98
N GLY A 735 -35.71 -5.34 -21.49
CA GLY A 735 -36.18 -5.23 -22.86
C GLY A 735 -35.03 -4.97 -23.85
N GLU A 736 -35.34 -5.04 -25.15
CA GLU A 736 -34.37 -4.68 -26.20
C GLU A 736 -34.11 -3.17 -26.12
N CYS A 737 -32.94 -2.78 -25.63
CA CYS A 737 -32.49 -1.39 -25.57
C CYS A 737 -31.37 -1.12 -26.61
N ASP A 738 -31.72 -0.39 -27.68
CA ASP A 738 -30.78 0.18 -28.65
C ASP A 738 -30.66 1.69 -28.40
N TYR A 739 -29.75 2.05 -27.50
CA TYR A 739 -29.44 3.43 -27.11
C TYR A 739 -27.99 3.73 -27.48
N ASP A 740 -27.73 4.86 -28.17
CA ASP A 740 -26.37 5.22 -28.57
C ASP A 740 -25.57 5.63 -27.33
N ALA A 741 -24.55 4.85 -26.97
CA ALA A 741 -23.71 5.19 -25.81
C ALA A 741 -22.97 6.53 -25.96
N ASN A 742 -22.95 7.17 -27.14
CA ASN A 742 -22.42 8.53 -27.33
C ASN A 742 -23.48 9.64 -27.19
N SER A 743 -24.77 9.30 -27.03
CA SER A 743 -25.80 10.24 -26.56
C SER A 743 -25.85 10.32 -25.04
N CYS A 744 -25.14 9.43 -24.36
CA CYS A 744 -24.50 9.72 -23.08
C CYS A 744 -23.29 10.65 -23.34
#